data_AF-E6J3Y7-F1
#
_entry.id   AF-E6J3Y7-F1
#
_cell.length_a   1.000
_cell.length_b   1.000
_cell.length_c   1.000
_cell.angle_alpha   90.00
_cell.angle_beta   90.00
_cell.angle_gamma   90.00
#
_symmetry.space_group_name_H-M   'P 1'
#
loop_
_entity.id
_entity.type
_entity.pdbx_description
1 polymer ?
#
loop_
_entity_poly.entity_id
_entity_poly.type
_entity_poly.pdbx_seq_one_letter_code
_entity_poly.pdbx_strand_id
1 'polypeptide(L)'
;MLSVLEMIVYTLIQLAKVNLVNFLLFMSVGIYVFYKGFRLVIPFWGRGLQRIKNVFEHREEIKNRFKKWKKEQEKVWKGQKKISWKQVQNALKKNLWGTIKQSVLYLLSFIFLVAGNLIFRLFYHLPFVKQERKRFNKEMKPILYFKNYRSMILMGLGFSLIALVLTNYFVTVIRAGLHYLYLLISSRSLEASFDMNSLLVRNLFNIRVYTLAPILAIPLFLIGELLAWKSAWINFEQYRDYNGNEKGDDRFATEKEVYKQYKKIPNKQKIYPGNGGFPVLHETRNNLAGWTLRTQMMYQNRRFSRYLTNAEKILGLLSIPSGDYYIEDDTISILGNGMTRSGKGEGVIAPTIDINSRAEIQPSMIIGDPKGEHYQSSYKTMRKRGYAVEVLNYQEMDFSMSFNPLALAVEAAKKGYYEMAQTRVNATAQMIYPKTKGGEKGNAEYFRKSSVSLFNALTMALMDRAHETAQNGEADAWDTITIPNVAKFLNELGSEEVFVNSQNEIVENPEQGDLVTKKSKITVYFDNLRMVNRKQFSKFRAMADNEFRASAFGGDETRGNIYSSMITGLNLFLQDNVAKMTSKNSIDMASVGFPRRLSIKFRSSTSESLENTFAYQTAKVTILSTKKWGLKTQEIVHVKEQTALVDGHGYLNFVIEPKLPDEFQIIIDFDYENNTNVWVRNQRFTLAAEKVYQKRGKIIQLDRYSKKKVLDHVAIVSIDKPDGTLLEKEDIELIYSDQPKVIYLVTPPHRSEYNALVSMFLDQLFNVNYELALSNGGKCVNRILHVLDEFTNLPAIPSMATKISIGLGQNILYYMWIQNLEQLVDVYGKEVAETIKNNCAIHMYIKTSSSDTNKAFSQDLGTRTITIRSKSANIIDEANPNVSYRTENQPLLTPTQLAKLQEGEVVIFRYIKNRDKTGYKTTADPIFAHDKTAFPYRYMFLQEEFDRSLKLADIPVDCPHRGLDLQEIAVDASTALNNLIDWRERLNSRIGAGGTSPKLATRYRKKSTITQKVYSTEEELYHALAQETVFGDEDYNTDYSDLFVDDVS
;
A
#
# COMPACT_ATOMS: atom_id res chain seq x y z
N MET A 1 -15.96 28.13 -30.12
CA MET A 1 -17.35 27.69 -30.35
C MET A 1 -18.07 27.27 -29.06
N LEU A 2 -17.48 26.43 -28.19
CA LEU A 2 -18.14 25.97 -26.96
C LEU A 2 -18.34 27.06 -25.88
N SER A 3 -17.43 28.02 -25.73
CA SER A 3 -17.59 29.15 -24.79
C SER A 3 -18.75 30.08 -25.16
N VAL A 4 -18.99 30.25 -26.46
CA VAL A 4 -20.12 31.03 -26.99
C VAL A 4 -21.43 30.28 -26.75
N LEU A 5 -21.44 28.95 -26.89
CA LEU A 5 -22.60 28.12 -26.59
C LEU A 5 -22.95 28.13 -25.09
N GLU A 6 -21.93 28.06 -24.23
CA GLU A 6 -22.08 28.09 -22.78
C GLU A 6 -22.58 29.47 -22.30
N MET A 7 -22.08 30.55 -22.92
CA MET A 7 -22.58 31.91 -22.72
C MET A 7 -24.05 32.02 -23.16
N ILE A 8 -24.40 31.55 -24.36
CA ILE A 8 -25.78 31.57 -24.87
C ILE A 8 -26.73 30.79 -23.94
N VAL A 9 -26.34 29.60 -23.49
CA VAL A 9 -27.15 28.78 -22.57
C VAL A 9 -27.31 29.45 -21.21
N TYR A 10 -26.25 30.02 -20.64
CA TYR A 10 -26.34 30.78 -19.39
C TYR A 10 -27.22 32.03 -19.52
N THR A 11 -27.17 32.70 -20.68
CA THR A 11 -27.98 33.88 -20.98
C THR A 11 -29.46 33.50 -21.11
N LEU A 12 -29.76 32.37 -21.76
CA LEU A 12 -31.13 31.82 -21.88
C LEU A 12 -31.71 31.40 -20.53
N ILE A 13 -30.91 30.78 -19.66
CA ILE A 13 -31.34 30.37 -18.31
C ILE A 13 -31.56 31.60 -17.40
N GLN A 14 -30.75 32.65 -17.54
CA GLN A 14 -30.92 33.91 -16.83
C GLN A 14 -32.16 34.67 -17.31
N LEU A 15 -32.39 34.74 -18.62
CA LEU A 15 -33.60 35.35 -19.22
C LEU A 15 -34.88 34.60 -18.83
N ALA A 16 -34.82 33.27 -18.66
CA ALA A 16 -35.94 32.46 -18.18
C ALA A 16 -36.36 32.78 -16.73
N LYS A 17 -35.44 33.29 -15.91
CA LYS A 17 -35.77 33.75 -14.55
C LYS A 17 -36.46 35.10 -14.51
N VAL A 18 -36.38 35.88 -15.59
CA VAL A 18 -36.90 37.26 -15.64
C VAL A 18 -38.31 37.29 -16.25
N ASN A 19 -38.60 36.52 -17.31
CA ASN A 19 -39.96 36.41 -17.86
C ASN A 19 -40.14 35.15 -18.74
N LEU A 20 -41.16 34.32 -18.47
CA LEU A 20 -41.47 33.06 -19.17
C LEU A 20 -41.70 33.26 -20.69
N VAL A 21 -42.26 34.41 -21.07
CA VAL A 21 -42.57 34.76 -22.47
C VAL A 21 -41.29 34.96 -23.30
N ASN A 22 -40.26 35.58 -22.71
CA ASN A 22 -38.97 35.76 -23.37
C ASN A 22 -38.23 34.44 -23.56
N PHE A 23 -38.32 33.52 -22.59
CA PHE A 23 -37.77 32.17 -22.72
C PHE A 23 -38.40 31.39 -23.89
N LEU A 24 -39.73 31.44 -24.03
CA LEU A 24 -40.43 30.77 -25.12
C LEU A 24 -40.07 31.36 -26.50
N LEU A 25 -39.97 32.69 -26.60
CA LEU A 25 -39.53 33.37 -27.82
C LEU A 25 -38.10 32.97 -28.22
N PHE A 26 -37.16 32.98 -27.28
CA PHE A 26 -35.77 32.60 -27.59
C PHE A 26 -35.59 31.09 -27.82
N MET A 27 -36.35 30.23 -27.14
CA MET A 27 -36.39 28.80 -27.44
C MET A 27 -36.94 28.53 -28.84
N SER A 28 -37.94 29.29 -29.30
CA SER A 28 -38.44 29.18 -30.67
C SER A 28 -37.36 29.53 -31.71
N VAL A 29 -36.55 30.57 -31.44
CA VAL A 29 -35.42 30.96 -32.28
C VAL A 29 -34.31 29.90 -32.23
N GLY A 30 -33.99 29.37 -31.05
CA GLY A 30 -33.00 28.31 -30.85
C GLY A 30 -33.38 27.01 -31.57
N ILE A 31 -34.64 26.58 -31.43
CA ILE A 31 -35.20 25.40 -32.13
C ILE A 31 -35.19 25.63 -33.64
N TYR A 32 -35.54 26.83 -34.11
CA TYR A 32 -35.49 27.18 -35.53
C TYR A 32 -34.07 27.16 -36.11
N VAL A 33 -33.08 27.67 -35.36
CA VAL A 33 -31.66 27.62 -35.74
C VAL A 33 -31.14 26.19 -35.71
N PHE A 34 -31.52 25.38 -34.72
CA PHE A 34 -31.17 23.96 -34.65
C PHE A 34 -31.81 23.17 -35.80
N TYR A 35 -33.06 23.46 -36.14
CA TYR A 35 -33.76 22.89 -37.29
C TYR A 35 -33.08 23.26 -38.62
N LYS A 36 -32.70 24.53 -38.81
CA LYS A 36 -31.92 24.95 -40.00
C LYS A 36 -30.53 24.32 -40.05
N GLY A 37 -29.85 24.19 -38.91
CA GLY A 37 -28.55 23.50 -38.81
C GLY A 37 -28.67 22.00 -39.12
N PHE A 38 -29.71 21.35 -38.59
CA PHE A 38 -30.00 19.94 -38.86
C PHE A 38 -30.37 19.72 -40.34
N ARG A 39 -31.15 20.63 -40.94
CA ARG A 39 -31.45 20.66 -42.37
C ARG A 39 -30.22 20.89 -43.26
N LEU A 40 -29.18 21.54 -42.76
CA LEU A 40 -27.88 21.71 -43.44
C LEU A 40 -27.02 20.44 -43.40
N VAL A 41 -27.15 19.60 -42.37
CA VAL A 41 -26.38 18.34 -42.20
C VAL A 41 -27.07 17.15 -42.88
N ILE A 42 -28.41 17.16 -42.97
CA ILE A 42 -29.22 16.16 -43.70
C ILE A 42 -28.71 15.88 -45.14
N PRO A 43 -28.37 16.87 -45.99
CA PRO A 43 -27.86 16.61 -47.34
C PRO A 43 -26.44 16.04 -47.37
N PHE A 44 -25.67 16.12 -46.28
CA PHE A 44 -24.37 15.45 -46.17
C PHE A 44 -24.54 13.96 -45.83
N TRP A 45 -25.47 13.64 -44.93
CA TRP A 45 -25.85 12.25 -44.63
C TRP A 45 -26.59 11.59 -45.79
N GLY A 46 -27.48 12.33 -46.46
CA GLY A 46 -28.15 11.90 -47.69
C GLY A 46 -27.17 11.60 -48.82
N ARG A 47 -26.12 12.42 -49.00
CA ARG A 47 -25.05 12.15 -49.98
C ARG A 47 -24.15 10.97 -49.59
N GLY A 48 -23.88 10.76 -48.30
CA GLY A 48 -23.16 9.58 -47.81
C GLY A 48 -23.94 8.27 -48.00
N LEU A 49 -25.24 8.29 -47.66
CA LEU A 49 -26.16 7.18 -47.86
C LEU A 49 -26.45 6.94 -49.35
N GLN A 50 -26.58 7.98 -50.19
CA GLN A 50 -26.70 7.82 -51.65
C GLN A 50 -25.41 7.30 -52.28
N ARG A 51 -24.22 7.62 -51.77
CA ARG A 51 -22.97 6.98 -52.24
C ARG A 51 -22.95 5.49 -51.91
N ILE A 52 -23.39 5.09 -50.71
CA ILE A 52 -23.49 3.68 -50.31
C ILE A 52 -24.60 2.98 -51.11
N LYS A 53 -25.74 3.64 -51.33
CA LYS A 53 -26.87 3.10 -52.08
C LYS A 53 -26.58 3.01 -53.58
N ASN A 54 -25.90 3.99 -54.19
CA ASN A 54 -25.41 3.91 -55.58
C ASN A 54 -24.40 2.78 -55.77
N VAL A 55 -23.52 2.53 -54.78
CA VAL A 55 -22.60 1.36 -54.81
C VAL A 55 -23.37 0.03 -54.71
N PHE A 56 -24.52 0.01 -54.03
CA PHE A 56 -25.40 -1.16 -53.93
C PHE A 56 -26.39 -1.32 -55.11
N GLU A 57 -26.80 -0.24 -55.78
CA GLU A 57 -27.71 -0.26 -56.94
C GLU A 57 -26.96 -0.62 -58.23
N HIS A 58 -25.69 -0.20 -58.39
CA HIS A 58 -24.84 -0.61 -59.52
C HIS A 58 -24.21 -2.01 -59.32
N ARG A 59 -24.82 -2.87 -58.49
CA ARG A 59 -24.31 -4.22 -58.19
C ARG A 59 -24.19 -5.11 -59.41
N GLU A 60 -25.05 -4.94 -60.42
CA GLU A 60 -24.97 -5.66 -61.69
C GLU A 60 -23.90 -5.08 -62.63
N GLU A 61 -23.64 -3.76 -62.63
CA GLU A 61 -22.51 -3.18 -63.36
C GLU A 61 -21.17 -3.50 -62.72
N ILE A 62 -21.09 -3.52 -61.39
CA ILE A 62 -19.91 -3.97 -60.65
C ILE A 62 -19.71 -5.45 -60.90
N LYS A 63 -20.76 -6.30 -60.86
CA LYS A 63 -20.67 -7.72 -61.26
C LYS A 63 -20.23 -7.89 -62.72
N ASN A 64 -20.69 -7.06 -63.64
CA ASN A 64 -20.33 -7.13 -65.06
C ASN A 64 -18.91 -6.64 -65.31
N ARG A 65 -18.45 -5.56 -64.64
CA ARG A 65 -17.03 -5.16 -64.61
C ARG A 65 -16.18 -6.23 -63.95
N PHE A 66 -16.64 -6.87 -62.88
CA PHE A 66 -15.95 -7.99 -62.23
C PHE A 66 -15.94 -9.24 -63.11
N LYS A 67 -16.99 -9.51 -63.89
CA LYS A 67 -17.04 -10.60 -64.89
C LYS A 67 -16.12 -10.32 -66.07
N LYS A 68 -16.05 -9.07 -66.54
CA LYS A 68 -15.19 -8.63 -67.65
C LYS A 68 -13.72 -8.65 -67.22
N TRP A 69 -13.42 -8.14 -66.03
CA TRP A 69 -12.12 -8.26 -65.36
C TRP A 69 -11.76 -9.72 -65.06
N LYS A 70 -12.70 -10.56 -64.64
CA LYS A 70 -12.49 -12.00 -64.45
C LYS A 70 -12.23 -12.72 -65.78
N LYS A 71 -12.88 -12.33 -66.88
CA LYS A 71 -12.61 -12.86 -68.24
C LYS A 71 -11.25 -12.39 -68.78
N GLU A 72 -10.84 -11.16 -68.47
CA GLU A 72 -9.52 -10.62 -68.81
C GLU A 72 -8.41 -11.28 -67.97
N GLN A 73 -8.65 -11.52 -66.68
CA GLN A 73 -7.74 -12.25 -65.79
C GLN A 73 -7.72 -13.76 -66.09
N GLU A 74 -8.82 -14.39 -66.49
CA GLU A 74 -8.86 -15.81 -66.94
C GLU A 74 -8.04 -16.04 -68.22
N LYS A 75 -7.87 -15.01 -69.07
CA LYS A 75 -6.94 -15.06 -70.22
C LYS A 75 -5.47 -14.94 -69.79
N VAL A 76 -5.19 -14.21 -68.70
CA VAL A 76 -3.84 -14.06 -68.13
C VAL A 76 -3.44 -15.24 -67.22
N TRP A 77 -4.42 -15.98 -66.67
CA TRP A 77 -4.23 -17.00 -65.63
C TRP A 77 -4.36 -18.45 -66.12
N LYS A 78 -4.14 -18.73 -67.42
CA LYS A 78 -3.87 -20.09 -67.88
C LYS A 78 -2.44 -20.49 -67.53
N GLY A 79 -2.19 -20.71 -66.24
CA GLY A 79 -0.92 -21.23 -65.76
C GLY A 79 -0.62 -20.88 -64.32
N GLN A 80 -1.36 -21.43 -63.35
CA GLN A 80 -0.84 -22.00 -62.09
C GLN A 80 -1.99 -22.35 -61.11
N LYS A 81 -1.68 -23.25 -60.17
CA LYS A 81 -2.55 -24.19 -59.45
C LYS A 81 -3.74 -23.58 -58.68
N LYS A 82 -4.83 -24.37 -58.63
CA LYS A 82 -6.13 -24.12 -57.97
C LYS A 82 -5.99 -23.64 -56.51
N ILE A 83 -6.19 -22.35 -56.27
CA ILE A 83 -6.67 -21.86 -54.97
C ILE A 83 -8.21 -21.89 -55.01
N SER A 84 -8.81 -22.54 -54.01
CA SER A 84 -10.27 -22.59 -53.81
C SER A 84 -10.83 -21.20 -53.51
N TRP A 85 -11.21 -20.46 -54.56
CA TRP A 85 -11.82 -19.13 -54.45
C TRP A 85 -13.08 -19.11 -53.58
N LYS A 86 -13.81 -20.23 -53.46
CA LYS A 86 -15.03 -20.34 -52.63
C LYS A 86 -14.70 -20.29 -51.13
N GLN A 87 -13.58 -20.88 -50.71
CA GLN A 87 -13.10 -20.78 -49.32
C GLN A 87 -12.53 -19.39 -49.02
N VAL A 88 -11.78 -18.79 -49.96
CA VAL A 88 -11.26 -17.42 -49.81
C VAL A 88 -12.40 -16.40 -49.77
N GLN A 89 -13.45 -16.54 -50.58
CA GLN A 89 -14.63 -15.66 -50.56
C GLN A 89 -15.45 -15.80 -49.27
N ASN A 90 -15.61 -17.02 -48.75
CA ASN A 90 -16.33 -17.25 -47.50
C ASN A 90 -15.50 -16.77 -46.29
N ALA A 91 -14.18 -16.96 -46.29
CA ALA A 91 -13.27 -16.41 -45.29
C ALA A 91 -13.26 -14.86 -45.33
N LEU A 92 -13.18 -14.27 -46.53
CA LEU A 92 -13.30 -12.82 -46.73
C LEU A 92 -14.66 -12.29 -46.28
N LYS A 93 -15.79 -12.91 -46.67
CA LYS A 93 -17.13 -12.49 -46.21
C LYS A 93 -17.30 -12.61 -44.69
N LYS A 94 -16.80 -13.68 -44.07
CA LYS A 94 -16.89 -13.90 -42.63
C LYS A 94 -16.01 -12.90 -41.86
N ASN A 95 -14.81 -12.64 -42.35
CA ASN A 95 -13.90 -11.62 -41.80
C ASN A 95 -14.41 -10.20 -42.04
N LEU A 96 -14.99 -9.89 -43.21
CA LEU A 96 -15.56 -8.57 -43.54
C LEU A 96 -16.82 -8.28 -42.75
N TRP A 97 -17.71 -9.26 -42.58
CA TRP A 97 -18.91 -9.11 -41.74
C TRP A 97 -18.54 -9.01 -40.25
N GLY A 98 -17.50 -9.74 -39.82
CA GLY A 98 -16.91 -9.62 -38.49
C GLY A 98 -16.33 -8.23 -38.23
N THR A 99 -15.52 -7.70 -39.16
CA THR A 99 -14.96 -6.35 -39.04
C THR A 99 -16.03 -5.26 -39.13
N ILE A 100 -17.03 -5.38 -40.01
CA ILE A 100 -18.16 -4.44 -40.06
C ILE A 100 -18.94 -4.44 -38.74
N LYS A 101 -19.24 -5.62 -38.18
CA LYS A 101 -19.93 -5.74 -36.90
C LYS A 101 -19.14 -5.11 -35.76
N GLN A 102 -17.81 -5.30 -35.73
CA GLN A 102 -16.93 -4.63 -34.79
C GLN A 102 -16.92 -3.12 -35.01
N SER A 103 -16.73 -2.63 -36.24
CA SER A 103 -16.73 -1.20 -36.55
C SER A 103 -18.04 -0.48 -36.21
N VAL A 104 -19.19 -1.13 -36.43
CA VAL A 104 -20.50 -0.60 -36.01
C VAL A 104 -20.59 -0.52 -34.49
N LEU A 105 -20.09 -1.53 -33.77
CA LEU A 105 -20.05 -1.51 -32.32
C LEU A 105 -19.15 -0.38 -31.79
N TYR A 106 -17.94 -0.22 -32.34
CA TYR A 106 -17.04 0.89 -32.01
C TYR A 106 -17.71 2.25 -32.26
N LEU A 107 -18.37 2.42 -33.41
CA LEU A 107 -19.04 3.68 -33.77
C LEU A 107 -20.23 3.99 -32.84
N LEU A 108 -21.06 2.99 -32.54
CA LEU A 108 -22.19 3.14 -31.61
C LEU A 108 -21.70 3.47 -30.19
N SER A 109 -20.66 2.79 -29.72
CA SER A 109 -20.04 3.09 -28.43
C SER A 109 -19.47 4.51 -28.41
N PHE A 110 -18.79 4.95 -29.47
CA PHE A 110 -18.26 6.31 -29.57
C PHE A 110 -19.37 7.36 -29.52
N ILE A 111 -20.42 7.18 -30.32
CA ILE A 111 -21.58 8.09 -30.36
C ILE A 111 -22.25 8.14 -28.99
N PHE A 112 -22.50 6.99 -28.36
CA PHE A 112 -23.09 6.91 -27.03
C PHE A 112 -22.28 7.68 -25.99
N LEU A 113 -20.95 7.55 -26.04
CA LEU A 113 -20.04 8.15 -25.06
C LEU A 113 -19.94 9.68 -25.25
N VAL A 114 -19.88 10.16 -26.49
CA VAL A 114 -19.85 11.60 -26.81
C VAL A 114 -21.22 12.24 -26.52
N ALA A 115 -22.30 11.65 -27.05
CA ALA A 115 -23.66 12.16 -26.85
C ALA A 115 -24.06 12.08 -25.37
N GLY A 116 -23.74 10.98 -24.69
CA GLY A 116 -24.01 10.78 -23.26
C GLY A 116 -23.31 11.83 -22.41
N ASN A 117 -22.02 12.08 -22.63
CA ASN A 117 -21.29 13.14 -21.91
C ASN A 117 -21.84 14.55 -22.20
N LEU A 118 -22.22 14.85 -23.44
CA LEU A 118 -22.69 16.17 -23.84
C LEU A 118 -24.11 16.44 -23.33
N ILE A 119 -25.03 15.50 -23.51
CA ILE A 119 -26.41 15.55 -23.02
C ILE A 119 -26.40 15.63 -21.50
N PHE A 120 -25.58 14.81 -20.82
CA PHE A 120 -25.52 14.82 -19.38
C PHE A 120 -25.05 16.18 -18.84
N ARG A 121 -24.01 16.79 -19.43
CA ARG A 121 -23.58 18.13 -19.03
C ARG A 121 -24.67 19.18 -19.23
N LEU A 122 -25.33 19.17 -20.39
CA LEU A 122 -26.42 20.11 -20.69
C LEU A 122 -27.57 19.94 -19.69
N PHE A 123 -27.96 18.69 -19.41
CA PHE A 123 -29.04 18.36 -18.49
C PHE A 123 -28.69 18.71 -17.04
N TYR A 124 -27.47 18.44 -16.60
CA TYR A 124 -27.00 18.74 -15.24
C TYR A 124 -26.87 20.25 -14.97
N HIS A 125 -26.74 21.09 -16.00
CA HIS A 125 -26.75 22.55 -15.84
C HIS A 125 -28.17 23.15 -15.76
N LEU A 126 -29.23 22.36 -15.99
CA LEU A 126 -30.61 22.84 -15.88
C LEU A 126 -30.95 23.16 -14.42
N PRO A 127 -31.59 24.31 -14.14
CA PRO A 127 -31.80 24.81 -12.77
C PRO A 127 -32.70 23.92 -11.90
N PHE A 128 -33.55 23.07 -12.49
CA PHE A 128 -34.40 22.12 -11.77
C PHE A 128 -33.73 20.77 -11.51
N VAL A 129 -32.66 20.44 -12.26
CA VAL A 129 -31.83 19.23 -12.05
C VAL A 129 -30.74 19.55 -11.03
N LYS A 130 -30.13 20.73 -11.16
CA LYS A 130 -29.13 21.27 -10.24
C LYS A 130 -29.78 21.92 -9.02
N GLN A 131 -30.46 21.14 -8.19
CA GLN A 131 -30.96 21.58 -6.89
C GLN A 131 -29.82 21.67 -5.85
N GLU A 132 -28.74 22.38 -6.17
CA GLU A 132 -27.69 22.64 -5.19
C GLU A 132 -28.23 23.61 -4.13
N ARG A 133 -28.43 23.13 -2.90
CA ARG A 133 -28.19 24.04 -1.76
C ARG A 133 -26.77 24.56 -1.93
N LYS A 134 -26.56 25.88 -1.88
CA LYS A 134 -25.22 26.48 -1.75
C LYS A 134 -24.53 25.89 -0.51
N ARG A 135 -23.80 24.78 -0.67
CA ARG A 135 -23.25 23.97 0.44
C ARG A 135 -22.13 24.71 1.19
N PHE A 136 -21.27 25.40 0.44
CA PHE A 136 -20.09 26.09 0.98
C PHE A 136 -20.09 27.60 0.70
N ASN A 137 -20.51 28.03 -0.50
CA ASN A 137 -20.53 29.45 -0.88
C ASN A 137 -21.90 30.09 -0.63
N LYS A 138 -22.09 30.69 0.55
CA LYS A 138 -23.29 31.51 0.84
C LYS A 138 -23.32 32.84 0.09
N GLU A 139 -22.20 33.34 -0.42
CA GLU A 139 -22.17 34.62 -1.16
C GLU A 139 -22.86 34.51 -2.53
N MET A 140 -23.85 35.36 -2.80
CA MET A 140 -24.22 35.72 -4.17
C MET A 140 -23.30 36.86 -4.60
N LYS A 141 -22.45 36.61 -5.60
CA LYS A 141 -21.64 37.68 -6.20
C LYS A 141 -22.46 38.33 -7.32
N PRO A 142 -22.74 39.65 -7.27
CA PRO A 142 -23.41 40.33 -8.37
C PRO A 142 -22.55 40.29 -9.63
N ILE A 143 -23.19 40.45 -10.79
CA ILE A 143 -22.55 40.38 -12.12
C ILE A 143 -21.41 41.41 -12.25
N LEU A 144 -21.59 42.59 -11.64
CA LEU A 144 -20.59 43.64 -11.54
C LEU A 144 -20.23 43.82 -10.06
N TYR A 145 -19.12 43.22 -9.65
CA TYR A 145 -18.63 43.23 -8.28
C TYR A 145 -17.12 43.42 -8.27
N PHE A 146 -16.66 44.56 -7.74
CA PHE A 146 -15.29 44.99 -7.90
C PHE A 146 -14.76 45.52 -6.56
N LYS A 147 -13.92 44.71 -5.91
CA LYS A 147 -13.42 44.95 -4.54
C LYS A 147 -12.25 45.94 -4.46
N ASN A 148 -11.48 46.08 -5.54
CA ASN A 148 -10.17 46.74 -5.51
C ASN A 148 -10.21 48.09 -6.24
N TYR A 149 -9.30 48.99 -5.86
CA TYR A 149 -9.18 50.30 -6.50
C TYR A 149 -8.92 50.21 -8.03
N ARG A 150 -8.09 49.25 -8.46
CA ARG A 150 -7.85 48.97 -9.89
C ARG A 150 -9.13 48.61 -10.65
N SER A 151 -10.04 47.91 -9.98
CA SER A 151 -11.30 47.52 -10.59
C SER A 151 -12.35 48.64 -10.61
N MET A 152 -12.30 49.56 -9.64
CA MET A 152 -13.07 50.81 -9.70
C MET A 152 -12.67 51.64 -10.93
N ILE A 153 -11.36 51.76 -11.20
CA ILE A 153 -10.85 52.47 -12.39
C ILE A 153 -11.34 51.80 -13.67
N LEU A 154 -11.22 50.47 -13.77
CA LEU A 154 -11.70 49.73 -14.95
C LEU A 154 -13.21 49.88 -15.16
N MET A 155 -14.00 49.94 -14.07
CA MET A 155 -15.44 50.19 -14.15
C MET A 155 -15.72 51.62 -14.61
N GLY A 156 -15.04 52.62 -14.02
CA GLY A 156 -15.14 54.00 -14.44
C GLY A 156 -14.90 54.12 -15.94
N LEU A 157 -13.79 53.58 -16.45
CA LEU A 157 -13.47 53.54 -17.88
C LEU A 157 -14.51 52.80 -18.72
N GLY A 158 -15.05 51.68 -18.25
CA GLY A 158 -16.10 50.93 -18.95
C GLY A 158 -17.43 51.69 -19.03
N PHE A 159 -17.83 52.36 -17.95
CA PHE A 159 -19.02 53.20 -17.91
C PHE A 159 -18.82 54.51 -18.69
N SER A 160 -17.62 55.09 -18.68
CA SER A 160 -17.20 56.19 -19.56
C SER A 160 -17.36 55.81 -21.04
N LEU A 161 -16.98 54.60 -21.43
CA LEU A 161 -17.19 54.10 -22.79
C LEU A 161 -18.68 53.96 -23.14
N ILE A 162 -19.50 53.48 -22.19
CA ILE A 162 -20.95 53.40 -22.37
C ILE A 162 -21.56 54.80 -22.49
N ALA A 163 -21.15 55.74 -21.65
CA ALA A 163 -21.55 57.14 -21.70
C ALA A 163 -21.20 57.75 -23.07
N LEU A 164 -19.98 57.53 -23.57
CA LEU A 164 -19.54 57.96 -24.90
C LEU A 164 -20.46 57.42 -26.02
N VAL A 165 -20.75 56.12 -25.99
CA VAL A 165 -21.59 55.45 -26.98
C VAL A 165 -23.05 55.96 -26.93
N LEU A 166 -23.58 56.14 -25.73
CA LEU A 166 -24.93 56.67 -25.52
C LEU A 166 -25.02 58.14 -25.93
N THR A 167 -24.02 58.97 -25.63
CA THR A 167 -23.97 60.36 -26.07
C THR A 167 -23.93 60.45 -27.59
N ASN A 168 -23.09 59.65 -28.27
CA ASN A 168 -23.06 59.60 -29.74
C ASN A 168 -24.43 59.29 -30.34
N TYR A 169 -25.12 58.28 -29.80
CA TYR A 169 -26.44 57.89 -30.28
C TYR A 169 -27.50 58.95 -29.97
N PHE A 170 -27.56 59.42 -28.73
CA PHE A 170 -28.58 60.37 -28.27
C PHE A 170 -28.49 61.71 -29.01
N VAL A 171 -27.28 62.24 -29.20
CA VAL A 171 -27.08 63.49 -29.95
C VAL A 171 -27.42 63.29 -31.43
N THR A 172 -27.16 62.11 -32.01
CA THR A 172 -27.55 61.80 -33.41
C THR A 172 -29.08 61.80 -33.55
N VAL A 173 -29.79 61.17 -32.61
CA VAL A 173 -31.26 61.12 -32.59
C VAL A 173 -31.87 62.50 -32.32
N ILE A 174 -31.34 63.25 -31.34
CA ILE A 174 -31.79 64.61 -31.04
C ILE A 174 -31.59 65.52 -32.25
N ARG A 175 -30.44 65.43 -32.94
CA ARG A 175 -30.17 66.25 -34.13
C ARG A 175 -31.16 65.94 -35.25
N ALA A 176 -31.45 64.66 -35.51
CA ALA A 176 -32.46 64.26 -36.48
C ALA A 176 -33.85 64.74 -36.09
N GLY A 177 -34.20 64.66 -34.80
CA GLY A 177 -35.47 65.16 -34.26
C GLY A 177 -35.63 66.69 -34.33
N LEU A 178 -34.59 67.45 -33.96
CA LEU A 178 -34.58 68.90 -34.06
C LEU A 178 -34.60 69.37 -35.51
N HIS A 179 -33.91 68.67 -36.42
CA HIS A 179 -33.95 68.97 -37.85
C HIS A 179 -35.34 68.70 -38.44
N TYR A 180 -35.97 67.59 -38.05
CA TYR A 180 -37.35 67.27 -38.41
C TYR A 180 -38.35 68.32 -37.90
N LEU A 181 -38.24 68.72 -36.62
CA LEU A 181 -39.05 69.79 -36.03
C LEU A 181 -38.83 71.15 -36.72
N TYR A 182 -37.59 71.49 -37.04
CA TYR A 182 -37.23 72.69 -37.78
C TYR A 182 -37.86 72.72 -39.18
N LEU A 183 -37.82 71.60 -39.91
CA LEU A 183 -38.47 71.46 -41.22
C LEU A 183 -39.99 71.58 -41.13
N LEU A 184 -40.61 71.02 -40.09
CA LEU A 184 -42.05 71.15 -39.80
C LEU A 184 -42.46 72.61 -39.57
N ILE A 185 -41.66 73.37 -38.82
CA ILE A 185 -41.98 74.76 -38.45
C ILE A 185 -41.64 75.72 -39.60
N SER A 186 -40.53 75.51 -40.32
CA SER A 186 -40.02 76.46 -41.32
C SER A 186 -40.64 76.30 -42.71
N SER A 187 -41.15 75.12 -43.09
CA SER A 187 -41.59 74.86 -44.48
C SER A 187 -43.09 74.89 -44.72
N ARG A 188 -43.94 74.96 -43.67
CA ARG A 188 -45.42 74.86 -43.77
C ARG A 188 -45.94 73.73 -44.67
N SER A 189 -45.17 72.65 -44.84
CA SER A 189 -45.55 71.46 -45.61
C SER A 189 -45.67 70.24 -44.68
N LEU A 190 -46.74 69.45 -44.86
CA LEU A 190 -47.07 68.26 -44.04
C LEU A 190 -46.29 66.99 -44.44
N GLU A 191 -45.28 67.10 -45.32
CA GLU A 191 -44.51 65.97 -45.86
C GLU A 191 -43.09 65.83 -45.28
N ALA A 192 -42.79 66.45 -44.14
CA ALA A 192 -41.51 66.20 -43.47
C ALA A 192 -41.43 64.72 -43.05
N SER A 193 -40.36 64.02 -43.44
CA SER A 193 -40.08 62.63 -43.03
C SER A 193 -38.91 62.58 -42.05
N PHE A 194 -39.08 61.91 -40.92
CA PHE A 194 -37.99 61.69 -39.96
C PHE A 194 -36.94 60.74 -40.57
N ASP A 195 -35.65 61.10 -40.44
CA ASP A 195 -34.56 60.25 -40.96
C ASP A 195 -34.41 58.99 -40.10
N MET A 196 -35.02 57.89 -40.55
CA MET A 196 -34.95 56.59 -39.88
C MET A 196 -33.53 56.02 -39.82
N ASN A 197 -32.60 56.50 -40.66
CA ASN A 197 -31.19 56.08 -40.56
C ASN A 197 -30.52 56.57 -39.28
N SER A 198 -31.06 57.62 -38.63
CA SER A 198 -30.57 58.13 -37.35
C SER A 198 -30.73 57.13 -36.19
N LEU A 199 -31.69 56.19 -36.30
CA LEU A 199 -31.96 55.15 -35.30
C LEU A 199 -31.13 53.87 -35.49
N LEU A 200 -30.30 53.81 -36.54
CA LEU A 200 -29.48 52.63 -36.81
C LEU A 200 -28.37 52.47 -35.76
N VAL A 201 -28.13 51.21 -35.36
CA VAL A 201 -27.10 50.80 -34.38
C VAL A 201 -25.69 51.30 -34.77
N ARG A 202 -25.41 51.51 -36.06
CA ARG A 202 -24.12 52.05 -36.54
C ARG A 202 -23.80 53.44 -35.94
N ASN A 203 -24.82 54.22 -35.56
CA ASN A 203 -24.63 55.56 -35.01
C ASN A 203 -24.13 55.59 -33.56
N LEU A 204 -24.15 54.45 -32.86
CA LEU A 204 -23.55 54.28 -31.53
C LEU A 204 -22.04 54.61 -31.51
N PHE A 205 -21.35 54.41 -32.64
CA PHE A 205 -19.92 54.62 -32.77
C PHE A 205 -19.56 55.85 -33.63
N ASN A 206 -20.51 56.75 -33.87
CA ASN A 206 -20.28 57.92 -34.72
C ASN A 206 -19.61 59.07 -33.95
N ILE A 207 -18.28 59.05 -33.84
CA ILE A 207 -17.48 60.06 -33.11
C ILE A 207 -17.57 61.46 -33.75
N ARG A 208 -17.94 61.57 -35.03
CA ARG A 208 -18.08 62.87 -35.74
C ARG A 208 -19.13 63.78 -35.09
N VAL A 209 -20.01 63.23 -34.25
CA VAL A 209 -21.02 63.96 -33.49
C VAL A 209 -20.41 65.05 -32.61
N TYR A 210 -19.22 64.84 -32.04
CA TYR A 210 -18.52 65.85 -31.24
C TYR A 210 -18.01 67.04 -32.05
N THR A 211 -17.74 66.85 -33.34
CA THR A 211 -17.39 67.94 -34.27
C THR A 211 -18.62 68.62 -34.87
N LEU A 212 -19.71 67.87 -35.08
CA LEU A 212 -20.92 68.35 -35.75
C LEU A 212 -21.88 69.08 -34.79
N ALA A 213 -21.91 68.71 -33.51
CA ALA A 213 -22.77 69.31 -32.50
C ALA A 213 -22.07 69.43 -31.13
N PRO A 214 -20.92 70.16 -31.04
CA PRO A 214 -20.11 70.23 -29.82
C PRO A 214 -20.88 70.79 -28.62
N ILE A 215 -21.76 71.78 -28.86
CA ILE A 215 -22.57 72.45 -27.82
C ILE A 215 -23.52 71.46 -27.11
N LEU A 216 -23.95 70.39 -27.79
CA LEU A 216 -24.87 69.39 -27.23
C LEU A 216 -24.11 68.13 -26.78
N ALA A 217 -23.11 67.70 -27.56
CA ALA A 217 -22.36 66.48 -27.28
C ALA A 217 -21.41 66.59 -26.08
N ILE A 218 -20.70 67.71 -25.92
CA ILE A 218 -19.71 67.87 -24.84
C ILE A 218 -20.38 67.92 -23.46
N PRO A 219 -21.42 68.74 -23.20
CA PRO A 219 -22.08 68.76 -21.89
C PRO A 219 -22.75 67.44 -21.54
N LEU A 220 -23.40 66.79 -22.53
CA LEU A 220 -24.10 65.52 -22.31
C LEU A 220 -23.12 64.38 -22.00
N PHE A 221 -21.95 64.40 -22.64
CA PHE A 221 -20.87 63.47 -22.33
C PHE A 221 -20.27 63.72 -20.94
N LEU A 222 -20.02 64.97 -20.56
CA LEU A 222 -19.51 65.31 -19.22
C LEU A 222 -20.49 64.92 -18.10
N ILE A 223 -21.80 65.08 -18.31
CA ILE A 223 -22.83 64.59 -17.39
C ILE A 223 -22.79 63.06 -17.31
N GLY A 224 -22.67 62.39 -18.46
CA GLY A 224 -22.51 60.94 -18.54
C GLY A 224 -21.26 60.44 -17.79
N GLU A 225 -20.13 61.12 -17.92
CA GLU A 225 -18.87 60.83 -17.21
C GLU A 225 -19.03 60.98 -15.69
N LEU A 226 -19.66 62.06 -15.23
CA LEU A 226 -19.90 62.29 -13.80
C LEU A 226 -20.77 61.16 -13.21
N LEU A 227 -21.85 60.78 -13.92
CA LEU A 227 -22.71 59.68 -13.52
C LEU A 227 -21.98 58.33 -13.55
N ALA A 228 -21.16 58.08 -14.58
CA ALA A 228 -20.35 56.88 -14.72
C ALA A 228 -19.38 56.71 -13.54
N TRP A 229 -18.58 57.72 -13.22
CA TRP A 229 -17.63 57.66 -12.11
C TRP A 229 -18.29 57.66 -10.74
N LYS A 230 -19.40 58.38 -10.57
CA LYS A 230 -20.22 58.30 -9.34
C LYS A 230 -20.79 56.90 -9.13
N SER A 231 -21.30 56.27 -10.19
CA SER A 231 -21.78 54.89 -10.14
C SER A 231 -20.65 53.90 -9.82
N ALA A 232 -19.47 54.09 -10.42
CA ALA A 232 -18.30 53.29 -10.13
C ALA A 232 -17.82 53.42 -8.68
N TRP A 233 -17.83 54.64 -8.13
CA TRP A 233 -17.49 54.90 -6.73
C TRP A 233 -18.50 54.27 -5.77
N ILE A 234 -19.81 54.43 -6.01
CA ILE A 234 -20.86 53.84 -5.16
C ILE A 234 -20.75 52.31 -5.18
N ASN A 235 -20.54 51.70 -6.35
CA ASN A 235 -20.33 50.26 -6.46
C ASN A 235 -19.06 49.83 -5.70
N PHE A 236 -17.96 50.55 -5.88
CA PHE A 236 -16.72 50.27 -5.16
C PHE A 236 -16.91 50.39 -3.64
N GLU A 237 -17.50 51.45 -3.13
CA GLU A 237 -17.69 51.63 -1.68
C GLU A 237 -18.66 50.59 -1.11
N GLN A 238 -19.71 50.24 -1.84
CA GLN A 238 -20.65 49.17 -1.45
C GLN A 238 -19.99 47.78 -1.42
N TYR A 239 -18.98 47.56 -2.28
CA TYR A 239 -18.36 46.25 -2.48
C TYR A 239 -16.93 46.11 -1.98
N ARG A 240 -16.31 47.20 -1.51
CA ARG A 240 -14.98 47.24 -0.93
C ARG A 240 -14.85 46.19 0.16
N ASP A 241 -13.70 45.54 0.18
CA ASP A 241 -13.40 44.56 1.20
C ASP A 241 -12.86 45.29 2.43
N TYR A 242 -13.53 45.13 3.58
CA TYR A 242 -13.08 45.65 4.88
C TYR A 242 -12.38 44.55 5.69
N ASN A 243 -11.99 43.45 5.03
CA ASN A 243 -11.50 42.26 5.70
C ASN A 243 -10.03 42.44 6.12
N GLY A 244 -9.82 43.04 7.29
CA GLY A 244 -8.51 43.21 7.93
C GLY A 244 -7.98 41.96 8.63
N ASN A 245 -8.61 40.78 8.43
CA ASN A 245 -8.26 39.52 9.08
C ASN A 245 -8.32 39.55 10.63
N GLU A 246 -9.07 40.47 11.22
CA GLU A 246 -9.12 40.70 12.67
C GLU A 246 -9.56 39.49 13.51
N LYS A 247 -10.26 38.53 12.90
CA LYS A 247 -10.81 37.32 13.56
C LYS A 247 -10.22 36.02 13.02
N GLY A 248 -9.15 36.09 12.23
CA GLY A 248 -8.47 34.95 11.59
C GLY A 248 -8.36 35.07 10.07
N ASP A 249 -7.28 34.51 9.50
CA ASP A 249 -6.93 34.54 8.08
C ASP A 249 -6.79 33.15 7.43
N ASP A 250 -7.20 32.09 8.14
CA ASP A 250 -7.13 30.72 7.64
C ASP A 250 -7.87 30.58 6.30
N ARG A 251 -7.31 29.78 5.39
CA ARG A 251 -7.89 29.51 4.07
C ARG A 251 -7.47 28.13 3.55
N PHE A 252 -8.18 27.65 2.54
CA PHE A 252 -7.74 26.49 1.78
C PHE A 252 -6.67 26.86 0.75
N ALA A 253 -5.72 25.96 0.53
CA ALA A 253 -4.74 26.05 -0.53
C ALA A 253 -5.43 26.10 -1.90
N THR A 254 -4.92 26.96 -2.77
CA THR A 254 -5.37 27.04 -4.16
C THR A 254 -4.76 25.93 -5.00
N GLU A 255 -5.45 25.49 -6.05
CA GLU A 255 -4.95 24.47 -6.98
C GLU A 255 -3.55 24.82 -7.52
N LYS A 256 -3.31 26.10 -7.83
CA LYS A 256 -2.01 26.60 -8.31
C LYS A 256 -0.87 26.42 -7.30
N GLU A 257 -1.15 26.59 -6.01
CA GLU A 257 -0.14 26.37 -4.96
C GLU A 257 0.19 24.88 -4.84
N VAL A 258 -0.82 24.01 -4.85
CA VAL A 258 -0.64 22.55 -4.86
C VAL A 258 0.18 22.11 -6.08
N TYR A 259 -0.05 22.68 -7.26
CA TYR A 259 0.69 22.35 -8.48
C TYR A 259 2.19 22.69 -8.41
N LYS A 260 2.54 23.74 -7.66
CA LYS A 260 3.93 24.15 -7.43
C LYS A 260 4.62 23.31 -6.35
N GLN A 261 3.86 22.78 -5.39
CA GLN A 261 4.40 22.02 -4.25
C GLN A 261 4.52 20.52 -4.52
N TYR A 262 3.59 19.94 -5.27
CA TYR A 262 3.47 18.49 -5.41
C TYR A 262 3.78 18.00 -6.82
N LYS A 263 4.21 16.74 -6.91
CA LYS A 263 4.52 16.08 -8.17
C LYS A 263 3.25 15.58 -8.84
N LYS A 264 3.11 15.90 -10.14
CA LYS A 264 1.99 15.47 -10.96
C LYS A 264 2.29 14.12 -11.60
N ILE A 265 1.39 13.16 -11.44
CA ILE A 265 1.49 11.82 -12.02
C ILE A 265 0.18 11.42 -12.72
N PRO A 266 0.22 10.58 -13.77
CA PRO A 266 -0.98 10.01 -14.36
C PRO A 266 -1.76 9.15 -13.35
N ASN A 267 -3.09 9.22 -13.41
CA ASN A 267 -3.94 8.50 -12.46
C ASN A 267 -3.92 6.98 -12.62
N LYS A 268 -3.57 6.44 -13.80
CA LYS A 268 -3.47 4.99 -14.05
C LYS A 268 -2.45 4.61 -15.12
N GLN A 269 -2.14 3.31 -15.15
CA GLN A 269 -1.32 2.55 -16.13
C GLN A 269 0.14 2.95 -16.29
N LYS A 270 0.44 4.23 -16.44
CA LYS A 270 1.80 4.69 -16.74
C LYS A 270 2.69 4.59 -15.50
N ILE A 271 3.86 3.96 -15.67
CA ILE A 271 4.97 4.06 -14.72
C ILE A 271 5.48 5.50 -14.74
N TYR A 272 5.93 6.01 -13.60
CA TYR A 272 6.44 7.36 -13.46
C TYR A 272 7.76 7.35 -12.66
N PRO A 273 8.67 8.30 -12.93
CA PRO A 273 10.01 8.28 -12.34
C PRO A 273 9.99 8.60 -10.86
N GLY A 274 10.97 8.12 -10.10
CA GLY A 274 11.15 8.40 -8.66
C GLY A 274 10.23 7.59 -7.73
N ASN A 275 10.04 8.09 -6.50
CA ASN A 275 9.33 7.38 -5.43
C ASN A 275 7.80 7.42 -5.56
N GLY A 276 7.17 6.38 -5.01
CA GLY A 276 5.74 6.35 -4.68
C GLY A 276 5.39 7.34 -3.58
N GLY A 277 4.11 7.66 -3.46
CA GLY A 277 3.64 8.66 -2.49
C GLY A 277 2.14 8.59 -2.22
N PHE A 278 1.67 9.53 -1.42
CA PHE A 278 0.26 9.64 -1.05
C PHE A 278 -0.47 10.68 -1.91
N PRO A 279 -1.67 10.38 -2.44
CA PRO A 279 -2.43 11.33 -3.25
C PRO A 279 -3.01 12.47 -2.40
N VAL A 280 -2.70 13.71 -2.77
CA VAL A 280 -3.20 14.94 -2.09
C VAL A 280 -4.25 15.70 -2.90
N LEU A 281 -4.25 15.55 -4.23
CA LEU A 281 -5.25 16.18 -5.11
C LEU A 281 -5.39 15.35 -6.39
N HIS A 282 -6.58 15.33 -6.98
CA HIS A 282 -6.82 14.74 -8.28
C HIS A 282 -7.34 15.79 -9.27
N GLU A 283 -7.01 15.66 -10.56
CA GLU A 283 -7.66 16.43 -11.62
C GLU A 283 -8.05 15.54 -12.79
N THR A 284 -9.11 15.91 -13.49
CA THR A 284 -9.56 15.19 -14.71
C THR A 284 -8.93 15.80 -15.95
N ARG A 285 -8.51 14.96 -16.91
CA ARG A 285 -7.92 15.42 -18.17
C ARG A 285 -8.98 15.92 -19.14
N ASN A 286 -8.60 16.83 -20.03
CA ASN A 286 -9.45 17.35 -21.10
C ASN A 286 -9.48 16.43 -22.34
N ASN A 287 -9.66 15.12 -22.12
CA ASN A 287 -9.86 14.12 -23.17
C ASN A 287 -11.17 13.35 -22.93
N LEU A 288 -11.59 12.50 -23.87
CA LEU A 288 -12.86 11.77 -23.76
C LEU A 288 -12.94 10.90 -22.49
N ALA A 289 -11.83 10.24 -22.12
CA ALA A 289 -11.74 9.43 -20.90
C ALA A 289 -11.89 10.28 -19.63
N GLY A 290 -11.23 11.44 -19.55
CA GLY A 290 -11.34 12.35 -18.42
C GLY A 290 -12.70 13.05 -18.34
N TRP A 291 -13.33 13.34 -19.48
CA TRP A 291 -14.71 13.81 -19.50
C TRP A 291 -15.70 12.79 -18.96
N THR A 292 -15.48 11.51 -19.30
CA THR A 292 -16.31 10.40 -18.82
C THR A 292 -16.13 10.19 -17.34
N LEU A 293 -14.88 10.18 -16.85
CA LEU A 293 -14.59 10.12 -15.43
C LEU A 293 -15.26 11.29 -14.68
N ARG A 294 -15.16 12.51 -15.20
CA ARG A 294 -15.81 13.69 -14.60
C ARG A 294 -17.33 13.53 -14.54
N THR A 295 -17.95 12.98 -15.56
CA THR A 295 -19.40 12.69 -15.57
C THR A 295 -19.76 11.64 -14.52
N GLN A 296 -18.96 10.58 -14.39
CA GLN A 296 -19.15 9.54 -13.37
C GLN A 296 -18.97 10.08 -11.94
N MET A 297 -18.01 10.99 -11.72
CA MET A 297 -17.78 11.64 -10.43
C MET A 297 -18.98 12.51 -10.02
N MET A 298 -19.57 13.25 -10.97
CA MET A 298 -20.78 14.06 -10.70
C MET A 298 -22.03 13.20 -10.51
N TYR A 299 -22.14 12.08 -11.22
CA TYR A 299 -23.32 11.22 -11.22
C TYR A 299 -22.96 9.76 -10.99
N GLN A 300 -22.90 9.41 -9.71
CA GLN A 300 -22.44 8.12 -9.21
C GLN A 300 -23.53 7.03 -9.28
N ASN A 301 -24.20 6.90 -10.42
CA ASN A 301 -25.16 5.81 -10.65
C ASN A 301 -24.44 4.57 -11.19
N ARG A 302 -24.42 3.49 -10.41
CA ARG A 302 -23.74 2.23 -10.77
C ARG A 302 -24.20 1.62 -12.09
N ARG A 303 -25.50 1.70 -12.44
CA ARG A 303 -26.00 1.15 -13.71
C ARG A 303 -25.49 1.96 -14.89
N PHE A 304 -25.58 3.29 -14.80
CA PHE A 304 -25.12 4.20 -15.84
C PHE A 304 -23.59 4.16 -16.01
N SER A 305 -22.86 4.14 -14.90
CA SER A 305 -21.40 3.98 -14.89
C SER A 305 -20.96 2.69 -15.59
N ARG A 306 -21.64 1.56 -15.38
CA ARG A 306 -21.36 0.31 -16.12
C ARG A 306 -21.50 0.48 -17.64
N TYR A 307 -22.53 1.19 -18.12
CA TYR A 307 -22.69 1.43 -19.56
C TYR A 307 -21.57 2.32 -20.12
N LEU A 308 -21.22 3.40 -19.41
CA LEU A 308 -20.11 4.27 -19.80
C LEU A 308 -18.78 3.50 -19.83
N THR A 309 -18.48 2.73 -18.78
CA THR A 309 -17.25 1.96 -18.69
C THR A 309 -17.20 0.81 -19.71
N ASN A 310 -18.32 0.16 -20.01
CA ASN A 310 -18.38 -0.83 -21.10
C ASN A 310 -18.10 -0.19 -22.46
N ALA A 311 -18.61 1.02 -22.71
CA ALA A 311 -18.30 1.77 -23.92
C ALA A 311 -16.81 2.17 -23.97
N GLU A 312 -16.22 2.62 -22.85
CA GLU A 312 -14.77 2.88 -22.76
C GLU A 312 -13.94 1.63 -23.02
N LYS A 313 -14.37 0.47 -22.49
CA LYS A 313 -13.71 -0.82 -22.70
C LYS A 313 -13.73 -1.23 -24.17
N ILE A 314 -14.89 -1.12 -24.83
CA ILE A 314 -15.01 -1.42 -26.26
C ILE A 314 -14.07 -0.53 -27.05
N LEU A 315 -14.03 0.77 -26.76
CA LEU A 315 -13.20 1.76 -27.46
C LEU A 315 -11.70 1.71 -27.11
N GLY A 316 -11.29 0.88 -26.14
CA GLY A 316 -9.90 0.87 -25.65
C GLY A 316 -9.50 2.15 -24.91
N LEU A 317 -10.45 2.95 -24.43
CA LEU A 317 -10.16 4.20 -23.70
C LEU A 317 -9.75 3.94 -22.25
N LEU A 318 -10.01 2.73 -21.72
CA LEU A 318 -9.58 2.34 -20.38
C LEU A 318 -8.05 2.34 -20.24
N SER A 319 -7.30 2.16 -21.33
CA SER A 319 -5.84 2.24 -21.30
C SER A 319 -5.27 3.66 -21.33
N ILE A 320 -6.14 4.66 -21.47
CA ILE A 320 -5.75 6.06 -21.53
C ILE A 320 -5.94 6.67 -20.14
N PRO A 321 -4.93 7.36 -19.59
CA PRO A 321 -5.10 8.10 -18.34
C PRO A 321 -6.26 9.11 -18.45
N SER A 322 -7.21 9.00 -17.51
CA SER A 322 -8.41 9.84 -17.45
C SER A 322 -8.21 11.07 -16.56
N GLY A 323 -7.14 11.10 -15.78
CA GLY A 323 -6.83 12.15 -14.81
C GLY A 323 -5.37 12.12 -14.39
N ASP A 324 -5.02 13.02 -13.49
CA ASP A 324 -3.70 13.13 -12.90
C ASP A 324 -3.84 13.32 -11.38
N TYR A 325 -2.98 12.65 -10.60
CA TYR A 325 -2.84 12.87 -9.17
C TYR A 325 -1.65 13.77 -8.88
N TYR A 326 -1.77 14.58 -7.84
CA TYR A 326 -0.67 15.23 -7.16
C TYR A 326 -0.34 14.41 -5.94
N ILE A 327 0.92 14.02 -5.79
CA ILE A 327 1.35 13.11 -4.73
C ILE A 327 2.40 13.76 -3.82
N GLU A 328 2.34 13.37 -2.56
CA GLU A 328 3.39 13.57 -1.56
C GLU A 328 4.33 12.35 -1.56
N ASP A 329 5.53 12.50 -2.13
CA ASP A 329 6.53 11.45 -2.30
C ASP A 329 7.68 11.48 -1.28
N ASP A 330 7.64 12.43 -0.34
CA ASP A 330 8.56 12.53 0.81
C ASP A 330 8.35 11.40 1.82
N THR A 331 9.35 11.21 2.70
CA THR A 331 9.32 10.21 3.79
C THR A 331 8.48 10.71 4.96
N ILE A 332 7.15 10.56 4.87
CA ILE A 332 6.21 10.99 5.90
C ILE A 332 5.20 9.90 6.28
N SER A 333 4.64 10.02 7.48
CA SER A 333 3.51 9.21 7.96
C SER A 333 2.19 9.97 7.87
N ILE A 334 1.10 9.23 7.73
CA ILE A 334 -0.23 9.77 7.41
C ILE A 334 -1.28 9.14 8.31
N LEU A 335 -2.17 9.98 8.83
CA LEU A 335 -3.35 9.55 9.57
C LEU A 335 -4.62 9.88 8.77
N GLY A 336 -5.31 8.85 8.32
CA GLY A 336 -6.59 8.98 7.60
C GLY A 336 -7.79 8.67 8.50
N ASN A 337 -8.81 9.51 8.46
CA ASN A 337 -10.04 9.36 9.23
C ASN A 337 -11.25 9.19 8.29
N GLY A 338 -11.93 8.06 8.41
CA GLY A 338 -13.16 7.79 7.66
C GLY A 338 -13.95 6.62 8.22
N MET A 339 -15.23 6.84 8.52
CA MET A 339 -16.13 5.80 9.01
C MET A 339 -16.35 4.68 7.97
N THR A 340 -16.85 3.53 8.40
CA THR A 340 -17.23 2.44 7.49
C THR A 340 -18.26 2.94 6.45
N ARG A 341 -18.08 2.55 5.19
CA ARG A 341 -18.86 3.03 4.02
C ARG A 341 -18.69 4.51 3.65
N SER A 342 -17.71 5.22 4.20
CA SER A 342 -17.32 6.57 3.73
C SER A 342 -16.65 6.60 2.35
N GLY A 343 -16.26 5.43 1.83
CA GLY A 343 -15.52 5.30 0.58
C GLY A 343 -14.00 5.32 0.72
N LYS A 344 -13.43 5.30 1.94
CA LYS A 344 -11.96 5.27 2.19
C LYS A 344 -11.20 4.25 1.34
N GLY A 345 -11.68 3.00 1.28
CA GLY A 345 -11.04 1.89 0.58
C GLY A 345 -11.02 2.08 -0.94
N GLU A 346 -12.13 2.56 -1.50
CA GLU A 346 -12.30 2.76 -2.94
C GLU A 346 -11.73 4.08 -3.44
N GLY A 347 -11.80 5.15 -2.64
CA GLY A 347 -11.40 6.50 -3.07
C GLY A 347 -9.96 6.89 -2.74
N VAL A 348 -9.34 6.28 -1.73
CA VAL A 348 -7.99 6.68 -1.31
C VAL A 348 -7.04 5.49 -1.15
N ILE A 349 -7.41 4.45 -0.41
CA ILE A 349 -6.49 3.32 -0.12
C ILE A 349 -6.09 2.58 -1.39
N ALA A 350 -7.06 2.12 -2.20
CA ALA A 350 -6.74 1.41 -3.44
C ALA A 350 -5.99 2.28 -4.46
N PRO A 351 -6.36 3.55 -4.70
CA PRO A 351 -5.51 4.46 -5.48
C PRO A 351 -4.10 4.63 -4.91
N THR A 352 -3.92 4.68 -3.58
CA THR A 352 -2.59 4.78 -2.95
C THR A 352 -1.75 3.53 -3.23
N ILE A 353 -2.35 2.34 -3.12
CA ILE A 353 -1.71 1.07 -3.48
C ILE A 353 -1.31 1.05 -4.97
N ASP A 354 -2.18 1.54 -5.87
CA ASP A 354 -1.88 1.65 -7.30
C ASP A 354 -0.72 2.62 -7.59
N ILE A 355 -0.76 3.82 -6.99
CA ILE A 355 0.24 4.87 -7.16
C ILE A 355 1.62 4.33 -6.77
N ASN A 356 1.75 3.78 -5.55
CA ASN A 356 3.03 3.29 -5.04
C ASN A 356 3.59 2.12 -5.86
N SER A 357 2.73 1.21 -6.34
CA SER A 357 3.20 0.08 -7.15
C SER A 357 3.58 0.43 -8.59
N ARG A 358 3.17 1.61 -9.11
CA ARG A 358 3.58 2.14 -10.43
C ARG A 358 4.83 3.02 -10.40
N ALA A 359 5.32 3.39 -9.22
CA ALA A 359 6.55 4.15 -9.12
C ALA A 359 7.73 3.37 -9.74
N GLU A 360 8.69 4.07 -10.32
CA GLU A 360 9.94 3.47 -10.79
C GLU A 360 10.73 2.88 -9.61
N ILE A 361 10.78 3.61 -8.49
CA ILE A 361 11.34 3.13 -7.22
C ILE A 361 10.18 2.58 -6.39
N GLN A 362 9.95 1.28 -6.54
CA GLN A 362 8.86 0.56 -5.88
C GLN A 362 9.18 0.31 -4.40
N PRO A 363 8.33 0.75 -3.45
CA PRO A 363 8.46 0.35 -2.06
C PRO A 363 7.96 -1.08 -1.86
N SER A 364 8.48 -1.77 -0.84
CA SER A 364 7.82 -2.93 -0.26
C SER A 364 6.60 -2.46 0.54
N MET A 365 5.47 -3.16 0.44
CA MET A 365 4.21 -2.72 1.03
C MET A 365 3.64 -3.76 2.01
N ILE A 366 3.18 -3.31 3.17
CA ILE A 366 2.49 -4.15 4.15
C ILE A 366 1.07 -3.61 4.24
N ILE A 367 0.09 -4.39 3.77
CA ILE A 367 -1.29 -3.95 3.59
C ILE A 367 -2.15 -4.62 4.65
N GLY A 368 -2.67 -3.83 5.59
CA GLY A 368 -3.74 -4.25 6.49
C GLY A 368 -5.03 -4.38 5.70
N ASP A 369 -5.54 -5.59 5.52
CA ASP A 369 -6.74 -5.90 4.74
C ASP A 369 -7.64 -6.89 5.47
N PRO A 370 -8.33 -6.46 6.55
CA PRO A 370 -9.20 -7.35 7.33
C PRO A 370 -10.29 -8.07 6.52
N LYS A 371 -10.60 -7.61 5.30
CA LYS A 371 -11.64 -8.22 4.45
C LYS A 371 -11.08 -9.02 3.28
N GLY A 372 -9.77 -9.01 3.06
CA GLY A 372 -9.13 -9.63 1.90
C GLY A 372 -9.49 -8.99 0.55
N GLU A 373 -10.18 -7.85 0.54
CA GLU A 373 -10.68 -7.23 -0.70
C GLU A 373 -9.55 -6.62 -1.53
N HIS A 374 -8.55 -6.05 -0.86
CA HIS A 374 -7.38 -5.49 -1.51
C HIS A 374 -6.50 -6.60 -2.06
N TYR A 375 -6.31 -7.69 -1.31
CA TYR A 375 -5.58 -8.87 -1.76
C TYR A 375 -6.18 -9.47 -3.02
N GLN A 376 -7.48 -9.80 -3.00
CA GLN A 376 -8.19 -10.37 -4.14
C GLN A 376 -8.10 -9.47 -5.38
N SER A 377 -8.34 -8.17 -5.19
CA SER A 377 -8.43 -7.25 -6.33
C SER A 377 -7.07 -6.93 -6.96
N SER A 378 -6.00 -6.87 -6.18
CA SER A 378 -4.70 -6.37 -6.64
C SER A 378 -3.66 -7.44 -6.93
N TYR A 379 -3.86 -8.70 -6.50
CA TYR A 379 -2.90 -9.80 -6.66
C TYR A 379 -2.29 -9.89 -8.07
N LYS A 380 -3.12 -10.01 -9.11
CA LYS A 380 -2.65 -10.14 -10.50
C LYS A 380 -1.81 -8.93 -10.94
N THR A 381 -2.20 -7.74 -10.49
CA THR A 381 -1.53 -6.49 -10.88
C THR A 381 -0.20 -6.34 -10.16
N MET A 382 -0.11 -6.69 -8.88
CA MET A 382 1.15 -6.72 -8.15
C MET A 382 2.14 -7.71 -8.76
N ARG A 383 1.70 -8.93 -9.08
CA ARG A 383 2.52 -9.93 -9.76
C ARG A 383 3.00 -9.45 -11.14
N LYS A 384 2.11 -8.83 -11.94
CA LYS A 384 2.49 -8.22 -13.23
C LYS A 384 3.54 -7.11 -13.08
N ARG A 385 3.45 -6.34 -12.00
CA ARG A 385 4.39 -5.24 -11.66
C ARG A 385 5.71 -5.74 -11.06
N GLY A 386 5.88 -7.06 -10.90
CA GLY A 386 7.14 -7.69 -10.46
C GLY A 386 7.31 -7.77 -8.94
N TYR A 387 6.23 -7.63 -8.17
CA TYR A 387 6.24 -7.86 -6.73
C TYR A 387 6.19 -9.35 -6.40
N ALA A 388 6.92 -9.74 -5.36
CA ALA A 388 6.64 -10.95 -4.61
C ALA A 388 5.42 -10.68 -3.71
N VAL A 389 4.35 -11.46 -3.88
CA VAL A 389 3.07 -11.22 -3.21
C VAL A 389 2.83 -12.34 -2.22
N GLU A 390 2.80 -11.98 -0.94
CA GLU A 390 2.57 -12.87 0.21
C GLU A 390 1.26 -12.48 0.92
N VAL A 391 0.65 -13.44 1.61
CA VAL A 391 -0.55 -13.19 2.41
C VAL A 391 -0.43 -13.92 3.74
N LEU A 392 -0.64 -13.19 4.84
CA LEU A 392 -0.88 -13.76 6.16
C LEU A 392 -2.40 -13.79 6.37
N ASN A 393 -2.99 -14.96 6.20
CA ASN A 393 -4.43 -15.14 6.14
C ASN A 393 -4.95 -15.96 7.32
N TYR A 394 -5.51 -15.28 8.31
CA TYR A 394 -6.17 -15.94 9.44
C TYR A 394 -7.65 -16.25 9.19
N GLN A 395 -8.22 -15.83 8.04
CA GLN A 395 -9.56 -16.26 7.63
C GLN A 395 -9.54 -17.67 7.06
N GLU A 396 -8.55 -17.96 6.20
CA GLU A 396 -8.34 -19.27 5.58
C GLU A 396 -6.87 -19.68 5.79
N MET A 397 -6.61 -20.32 6.93
CA MET A 397 -5.25 -20.58 7.41
C MET A 397 -4.47 -21.54 6.51
N ASP A 398 -5.14 -22.47 5.84
CA ASP A 398 -4.51 -23.39 4.87
C ASP A 398 -3.99 -22.67 3.60
N PHE A 399 -4.43 -21.44 3.37
CA PHE A 399 -4.05 -20.59 2.23
C PHE A 399 -3.39 -19.30 2.73
N SER A 400 -2.35 -19.48 3.55
CA SER A 400 -1.55 -18.43 4.18
C SER A 400 -0.06 -18.73 4.08
N MET A 401 0.76 -17.69 4.19
CA MET A 401 2.17 -17.83 4.57
C MET A 401 2.28 -18.38 6.00
N SER A 402 3.39 -19.03 6.33
CA SER A 402 3.69 -19.53 7.68
C SER A 402 4.55 -18.50 8.42
N PHE A 403 4.26 -18.28 9.70
CA PHE A 403 4.97 -17.31 10.53
C PHE A 403 5.26 -17.91 11.90
N ASN A 404 6.50 -18.37 12.11
CA ASN A 404 6.96 -18.80 13.42
C ASN A 404 7.48 -17.59 14.21
N PRO A 405 6.85 -17.21 15.34
CA PRO A 405 7.28 -16.05 16.13
C PRO A 405 8.69 -16.18 16.72
N LEU A 406 9.18 -17.41 16.86
CA LEU A 406 10.53 -17.71 17.36
C LEU A 406 11.58 -17.79 16.25
N ALA A 407 11.21 -17.68 14.97
CA ALA A 407 12.13 -17.86 13.84
C ALA A 407 13.38 -16.96 13.92
N LEU A 408 13.19 -15.67 14.26
CA LEU A 408 14.30 -14.73 14.41
C LEU A 408 15.25 -15.11 15.55
N ALA A 409 14.72 -15.70 16.63
CA ALA A 409 15.55 -16.17 17.74
C ALA A 409 16.30 -17.46 17.35
N VAL A 410 15.65 -18.35 16.60
CA VAL A 410 16.26 -19.56 16.03
C VAL A 410 17.40 -19.22 15.07
N GLU A 411 17.21 -18.24 14.17
CA GLU A 411 18.27 -17.77 13.26
C GLU A 411 19.48 -17.21 14.02
N ALA A 412 19.23 -16.40 15.06
CA ALA A 412 20.30 -15.88 15.92
C ALA A 412 21.03 -17.01 16.67
N ALA A 413 20.28 -17.99 17.18
CA ALA A 413 20.81 -19.16 17.88
C ALA A 413 21.67 -20.04 16.95
N LYS A 414 21.24 -20.28 15.71
CA LYS A 414 22.02 -21.02 14.70
C LYS A 414 23.37 -20.37 14.40
N LYS A 415 23.44 -19.04 14.44
CA LYS A 415 24.69 -18.29 14.25
C LYS A 415 25.56 -18.21 15.52
N GLY A 416 25.06 -18.66 16.67
CA GLY A 416 25.75 -18.59 17.96
C GLY A 416 25.57 -17.26 18.71
N TYR A 417 24.62 -16.42 18.30
CA TYR A 417 24.32 -15.15 18.95
C TYR A 417 23.39 -15.35 20.16
N TYR A 418 23.90 -15.97 21.23
CA TYR A 418 23.12 -16.37 22.40
C TYR A 418 22.32 -15.22 23.05
N GLU A 419 22.94 -14.05 23.22
CA GLU A 419 22.29 -12.88 23.86
C GLU A 419 21.20 -12.27 22.98
N MET A 420 21.43 -12.22 21.66
CA MET A 420 20.41 -11.79 20.70
C MET A 420 19.25 -12.79 20.66
N ALA A 421 19.53 -14.08 20.70
CA ALA A 421 18.50 -15.12 20.76
C ALA A 421 17.62 -14.95 22.01
N GLN A 422 18.23 -14.80 23.20
CA GLN A 422 17.49 -14.53 24.44
C GLN A 422 16.65 -13.26 24.35
N THR A 423 17.22 -12.17 23.82
CA THR A 423 16.50 -10.89 23.64
C THR A 423 15.27 -11.07 22.74
N ARG A 424 15.40 -11.81 21.63
CA ARG A 424 14.31 -12.07 20.67
C ARG A 424 13.24 -13.01 21.24
N VAL A 425 13.63 -14.01 22.03
CA VAL A 425 12.66 -14.85 22.76
C VAL A 425 11.90 -14.02 23.79
N ASN A 426 12.59 -13.21 24.58
CA ASN A 426 11.97 -12.33 25.57
C ASN A 426 11.02 -11.31 24.92
N ALA A 427 11.38 -10.75 23.77
CA ALA A 427 10.49 -9.88 23.00
C ALA A 427 9.20 -10.62 22.62
N THR A 428 9.32 -11.84 22.07
CA THR A 428 8.18 -12.69 21.73
C THR A 428 7.31 -12.99 22.96
N ALA A 429 7.93 -13.36 24.08
CA ALA A 429 7.24 -13.62 25.34
C ALA A 429 6.45 -12.40 25.84
N GLN A 430 7.03 -11.20 25.80
CA GLN A 430 6.35 -9.97 26.21
C GLN A 430 5.17 -9.61 25.29
N MET A 431 5.16 -10.07 24.05
CA MET A 431 4.02 -9.89 23.14
C MET A 431 2.87 -10.87 23.43
N ILE A 432 3.20 -12.09 23.86
CA ILE A 432 2.21 -13.07 24.33
C ILE A 432 1.61 -12.63 25.68
N TYR A 433 2.44 -12.04 26.55
CA TYR A 433 2.04 -11.54 27.88
C TYR A 433 2.20 -10.01 27.99
N PRO A 434 1.39 -9.23 27.24
CA PRO A 434 1.50 -7.78 27.21
C PRO A 434 1.13 -7.17 28.56
N LYS A 435 1.75 -6.03 28.89
CA LYS A 435 1.36 -5.23 30.07
C LYS A 435 -0.02 -4.62 29.85
N THR A 436 -0.91 -4.73 30.83
CA THR A 436 -2.22 -4.06 30.77
C THR A 436 -2.12 -2.53 30.88
N LYS A 437 -3.13 -1.85 30.32
CA LYS A 437 -3.22 -0.37 30.30
C LYS A 437 -3.43 0.18 31.70
N GLY A 438 -2.62 1.17 32.09
CA GLY A 438 -2.62 1.75 33.44
C GLY A 438 -1.64 1.09 34.42
N GLY A 439 -0.96 0.02 33.99
CA GLY A 439 -0.01 -0.76 34.78
C GLY A 439 -0.70 -1.79 35.67
N GLU A 440 -0.31 -3.05 35.55
CA GLU A 440 -0.58 -4.04 36.59
C GLU A 440 0.13 -3.64 37.89
N LYS A 441 -0.54 -3.78 39.03
CA LYS A 441 0.08 -3.63 40.35
C LYS A 441 -0.12 -4.92 41.15
N GLY A 442 0.86 -5.28 41.97
CA GLY A 442 0.79 -6.43 42.86
C GLY A 442 0.90 -7.78 42.13
N ASN A 443 0.08 -8.75 42.56
CA ASN A 443 0.20 -10.16 42.15
C ASN A 443 0.09 -10.39 40.62
N ALA A 444 -0.72 -9.59 39.91
CA ALA A 444 -0.88 -9.74 38.47
C ALA A 444 0.42 -9.42 37.70
N GLU A 445 1.16 -8.37 38.11
CA GLU A 445 2.45 -8.05 37.51
C GLU A 445 3.48 -9.15 37.79
N TYR A 446 3.46 -9.70 39.00
CA TYR A 446 4.31 -10.81 39.41
C TYR A 446 4.05 -12.05 38.55
N PHE A 447 2.81 -12.53 38.46
CA PHE A 447 2.47 -13.73 37.68
C PHE A 447 2.79 -13.56 36.19
N ARG A 448 2.55 -12.36 35.63
CA ARG A 448 2.91 -12.06 34.24
C ARG A 448 4.42 -12.11 34.02
N LYS A 449 5.22 -11.48 34.89
CA LYS A 449 6.70 -11.53 34.83
C LYS A 449 7.21 -12.96 34.97
N SER A 450 6.69 -13.73 35.93
CA SER A 450 7.03 -15.14 36.10
C SER A 450 6.69 -15.99 34.87
N SER A 451 5.54 -15.73 34.22
CA SER A 451 5.14 -16.42 32.99
C SER A 451 6.09 -16.12 31.82
N VAL A 452 6.57 -14.87 31.71
CA VAL A 452 7.60 -14.47 30.72
C VAL A 452 8.91 -15.21 30.98
N SER A 453 9.40 -15.21 32.22
CA SER A 453 10.65 -15.91 32.56
C SER A 453 10.55 -17.43 32.33
N LEU A 454 9.41 -18.04 32.68
CA LEU A 454 9.20 -19.48 32.47
C LEU A 454 9.13 -19.83 30.96
N PHE A 455 8.46 -19.00 30.16
CA PHE A 455 8.46 -19.14 28.70
C PHE A 455 9.87 -19.03 28.11
N ASN A 456 10.65 -18.04 28.56
CA ASN A 456 12.04 -17.87 28.14
C ASN A 456 12.86 -19.12 28.51
N ALA A 457 12.73 -19.62 29.74
CA ALA A 457 13.45 -20.78 30.23
C ALA A 457 13.19 -22.04 29.38
N LEU A 458 11.91 -22.35 29.12
CA LEU A 458 11.52 -23.51 28.31
C LEU A 458 11.98 -23.35 26.85
N THR A 459 11.87 -22.15 26.29
CA THR A 459 12.33 -21.90 24.91
C THR A 459 13.85 -22.04 24.79
N MET A 460 14.62 -21.52 25.76
CA MET A 460 16.08 -21.69 25.81
C MET A 460 16.47 -23.16 26.00
N ALA A 461 15.73 -23.91 26.82
CA ALA A 461 15.94 -25.35 26.98
C ALA A 461 15.69 -26.13 25.69
N LEU A 462 14.64 -25.78 24.92
CA LEU A 462 14.40 -26.37 23.60
C LEU A 462 15.49 -25.99 22.58
N MET A 463 16.02 -24.76 22.64
CA MET A 463 17.16 -24.34 21.82
C MET A 463 18.43 -25.14 22.14
N ASP A 464 18.71 -25.40 23.42
CA ASP A 464 19.83 -26.25 23.82
C ASP A 464 19.66 -27.68 23.31
N ARG A 465 18.46 -28.27 23.50
CA ARG A 465 18.13 -29.60 22.96
C ARG A 465 18.38 -29.65 21.45
N ALA A 466 17.86 -28.65 20.72
CA ALA A 466 18.02 -28.59 19.27
C ALA A 466 19.49 -28.45 18.85
N HIS A 467 20.27 -27.64 19.57
CA HIS A 467 21.69 -27.46 19.31
C HIS A 467 22.47 -28.76 19.50
N GLU A 468 22.27 -29.48 20.61
CA GLU A 468 22.97 -30.74 20.92
C GLU A 468 22.54 -31.89 20.02
N THR A 469 21.25 -32.03 19.74
CA THR A 469 20.72 -33.10 18.86
C THR A 469 21.07 -32.88 17.40
N ALA A 470 21.16 -31.63 16.92
CA ALA A 470 21.67 -31.33 15.58
C ALA A 470 23.11 -31.82 15.40
N GLN A 471 23.98 -31.64 16.42
CA GLN A 471 25.35 -32.17 16.42
C GLN A 471 25.42 -33.70 16.52
N ASN A 472 24.30 -34.36 16.82
CA ASN A 472 24.15 -35.81 16.87
C ASN A 472 23.34 -36.38 15.68
N GLY A 473 23.14 -35.59 14.61
CA GLY A 473 22.56 -36.05 13.34
C GLY A 473 21.05 -35.84 13.18
N GLU A 474 20.38 -35.15 14.11
CA GLU A 474 18.96 -34.75 13.96
C GLU A 474 18.87 -33.50 13.04
N ALA A 475 18.67 -33.74 11.74
CA ALA A 475 18.72 -32.69 10.71
C ALA A 475 17.67 -31.57 10.90
N ASP A 476 16.51 -31.91 11.45
CA ASP A 476 15.38 -31.02 11.68
C ASP A 476 15.23 -30.59 13.15
N ALA A 477 16.27 -30.78 13.96
CA ALA A 477 16.26 -30.41 15.38
C ALA A 477 15.83 -28.95 15.62
N TRP A 478 16.31 -28.02 14.80
CA TRP A 478 15.96 -26.60 14.90
C TRP A 478 14.52 -26.29 14.49
N ASP A 479 13.89 -27.13 13.67
CA ASP A 479 12.48 -26.99 13.30
C ASP A 479 11.53 -27.35 14.45
N THR A 480 12.05 -28.02 15.50
CA THR A 480 11.27 -28.34 16.71
C THR A 480 11.11 -27.16 17.68
N ILE A 481 11.77 -26.02 17.44
CA ILE A 481 11.64 -24.85 18.33
C ILE A 481 10.38 -24.07 17.94
N THR A 482 9.26 -24.44 18.57
CA THR A 482 7.94 -23.91 18.28
C THR A 482 7.18 -23.63 19.57
N ILE A 483 6.24 -22.67 19.54
CA ILE A 483 5.39 -22.37 20.70
C ILE A 483 4.54 -23.58 21.14
N PRO A 484 3.96 -24.39 20.21
CA PRO A 484 3.30 -25.64 20.58
C PRO A 484 4.19 -26.59 21.39
N ASN A 485 5.48 -26.74 21.04
CA ASN A 485 6.40 -27.57 21.82
C ASN A 485 6.73 -26.97 23.20
N VAL A 486 6.81 -25.64 23.32
CA VAL A 486 6.92 -24.97 24.63
C VAL A 486 5.70 -25.28 25.50
N ALA A 487 4.51 -25.21 24.93
CA ALA A 487 3.26 -25.51 25.64
C ALA A 487 3.16 -27.01 26.02
N LYS A 488 3.60 -27.91 25.14
CA LYS A 488 3.67 -29.36 25.41
C LYS A 488 4.61 -29.66 26.59
N PHE A 489 5.81 -29.06 26.60
CA PHE A 489 6.75 -29.17 27.72
C PHE A 489 6.15 -28.65 29.03
N LEU A 490 5.44 -27.52 28.97
CA LEU A 490 4.76 -26.98 30.15
C LEU A 490 3.67 -27.93 30.67
N ASN A 491 2.81 -28.45 29.79
CA ASN A 491 1.70 -29.34 30.17
C ASN A 491 2.19 -30.67 30.77
N GLU A 492 3.10 -31.37 30.09
CA GLU A 492 3.58 -32.70 30.50
C GLU A 492 4.49 -32.63 31.74
N LEU A 493 5.45 -31.69 31.76
CA LEU A 493 6.42 -31.62 32.86
C LEU A 493 5.93 -30.74 34.02
N GLY A 494 5.04 -29.79 33.77
CA GLY A 494 4.58 -28.84 34.78
C GLY A 494 3.46 -29.36 35.68
N SER A 495 2.65 -30.31 35.18
CA SER A 495 1.51 -30.86 35.93
C SER A 495 1.87 -32.10 36.77
N GLU A 496 2.91 -32.84 36.38
CA GLU A 496 3.32 -34.07 37.02
C GLU A 496 4.37 -33.86 38.12
N GLU A 497 4.22 -34.58 39.22
CA GLU A 497 5.15 -34.58 40.36
C GLU A 497 5.79 -35.94 40.53
N VAL A 498 7.07 -35.93 40.89
CA VAL A 498 7.87 -37.11 41.14
C VAL A 498 8.62 -36.97 42.46
N PHE A 499 8.85 -38.09 43.12
CA PHE A 499 9.75 -38.14 44.27
C PHE A 499 11.18 -38.23 43.77
N VAL A 500 12.07 -37.41 44.33
CA VAL A 500 13.49 -37.46 44.01
C VAL A 500 14.36 -37.68 45.24
N ASN A 501 15.40 -38.49 45.10
CA ASN A 501 16.40 -38.74 46.13
C ASN A 501 17.38 -37.55 46.28
N SER A 502 18.36 -37.66 47.18
CA SER A 502 19.40 -36.63 47.40
C SER A 502 20.28 -36.34 46.17
N GLN A 503 20.28 -37.22 45.18
CA GLN A 503 21.01 -37.13 43.91
C GLN A 503 20.13 -36.60 42.76
N ASN A 504 18.89 -36.17 43.05
CA ASN A 504 17.89 -35.73 42.07
C ASN A 504 17.51 -36.82 41.04
N GLU A 505 17.60 -38.09 41.41
CA GLU A 505 17.06 -39.21 40.62
C GLU A 505 15.61 -39.46 40.98
N ILE A 506 14.80 -39.81 39.98
CA ILE A 506 13.38 -40.10 40.14
C ILE A 506 13.24 -41.46 40.84
N VAL A 507 12.52 -41.49 41.96
CA VAL A 507 12.18 -42.70 42.70
C VAL A 507 10.69 -42.95 42.50
N GLU A 508 10.34 -44.03 41.79
CA GLU A 508 8.94 -44.32 41.44
C GLU A 508 8.11 -44.76 42.66
N ASN A 509 8.70 -45.52 43.58
CA ASN A 509 8.06 -46.02 44.80
C ASN A 509 8.99 -45.84 46.02
N PRO A 510 8.96 -44.70 46.72
CA PRO A 510 9.77 -44.50 47.92
C PRO A 510 9.28 -45.37 49.08
N GLU A 511 10.19 -46.10 49.73
CA GLU A 511 9.88 -46.91 50.91
C GLU A 511 9.82 -46.04 52.17
N GLN A 512 9.18 -46.55 53.23
CA GLN A 512 8.96 -45.82 54.48
C GLN A 512 10.29 -45.65 55.25
N GLY A 513 11.01 -44.57 54.95
CA GLY A 513 12.34 -44.27 55.49
C GLY A 513 13.27 -43.54 54.53
N ASP A 514 12.94 -43.51 53.23
CA ASP A 514 13.75 -42.84 52.21
C ASP A 514 13.69 -41.31 52.34
N LEU A 515 14.86 -40.67 52.28
CA LEU A 515 15.00 -39.20 52.22
C LEU A 515 14.66 -38.69 50.81
N VAL A 516 13.38 -38.71 50.46
CA VAL A 516 12.88 -38.22 49.17
C VAL A 516 12.20 -36.86 49.31
N THR A 517 12.37 -36.02 48.29
CA THR A 517 11.70 -34.73 48.16
C THR A 517 10.73 -34.76 46.99
N LYS A 518 9.53 -34.23 47.17
CA LYS A 518 8.55 -34.11 46.07
C LYS A 518 8.90 -32.90 45.21
N LYS A 519 9.09 -33.09 43.90
CA LYS A 519 9.36 -32.02 42.94
C LYS A 519 8.52 -32.19 41.69
N SER A 520 8.19 -31.09 41.01
CA SER A 520 7.58 -31.17 39.68
C SER A 520 8.61 -31.68 38.65
N LYS A 521 8.15 -32.44 37.65
CA LYS A 521 9.04 -32.96 36.59
C LYS A 521 9.79 -31.84 35.86
N ILE A 522 9.18 -30.67 35.68
CA ILE A 522 9.86 -29.50 35.09
C ILE A 522 11.01 -28.99 35.97
N THR A 523 10.85 -29.00 37.30
CA THR A 523 11.95 -28.66 38.22
C THR A 523 13.07 -29.68 38.12
N VAL A 524 12.72 -30.97 38.02
CA VAL A 524 13.70 -32.06 37.80
C VAL A 524 14.43 -31.88 36.47
N TYR A 525 13.73 -31.46 35.40
CA TYR A 525 14.35 -31.18 34.11
C TYR A 525 15.42 -30.10 34.21
N PHE A 526 15.11 -28.93 34.79
CA PHE A 526 16.08 -27.84 34.94
C PHE A 526 17.20 -28.18 35.93
N ASP A 527 16.90 -28.93 37.00
CA ASP A 527 17.91 -29.44 37.93
C ASP A 527 18.95 -30.32 37.20
N ASN A 528 18.48 -31.24 36.34
CA ASN A 528 19.36 -32.08 35.50
C ASN A 528 20.11 -31.25 34.46
N LEU A 529 19.46 -30.30 33.80
CA LEU A 529 20.09 -29.40 32.83
C LEU A 529 21.26 -28.64 33.48
N ARG A 530 21.09 -28.15 34.71
CA ARG A 530 22.11 -27.49 35.51
C ARG A 530 23.25 -28.44 35.89
N MET A 531 22.96 -29.70 36.24
CA MET A 531 23.99 -30.70 36.56
C MET A 531 24.85 -31.03 35.34
N VAL A 532 24.24 -31.24 34.17
CA VAL A 532 24.96 -31.43 32.90
C VAL A 532 25.82 -30.20 32.59
N ASN A 533 25.28 -28.99 32.77
CA ASN A 533 26.01 -27.74 32.49
C ASN A 533 27.28 -27.56 33.34
N ARG A 534 27.34 -28.13 34.55
CA ARG A 534 28.55 -28.13 35.39
C ARG A 534 29.67 -29.01 34.83
N LYS A 535 29.33 -30.03 34.03
CA LYS A 535 30.28 -30.98 33.42
C LYS A 535 30.66 -30.56 32.00
N GLN A 536 29.67 -30.17 31.21
CA GLN A 536 29.84 -29.69 29.85
C GLN A 536 29.11 -28.36 29.73
N PHE A 537 29.84 -27.25 29.64
CA PHE A 537 29.21 -25.93 29.62
C PHE A 537 28.51 -25.65 28.28
N SER A 538 27.28 -25.13 28.33
CA SER A 538 26.54 -24.53 27.22
C SER A 538 25.91 -23.22 27.68
N LYS A 539 26.08 -22.16 26.89
CA LYS A 539 25.49 -20.85 27.20
C LYS A 539 23.96 -20.91 27.16
N PHE A 540 23.35 -21.74 26.30
CA PHE A 540 21.91 -21.95 26.29
C PHE A 540 21.40 -22.56 27.61
N ARG A 541 22.08 -23.58 28.16
CA ARG A 541 21.71 -24.19 29.44
C ARG A 541 21.82 -23.23 30.60
N ALA A 542 22.90 -22.44 30.63
CA ALA A 542 23.08 -21.42 31.65
C ALA A 542 21.96 -20.36 31.60
N MET A 543 21.59 -19.89 30.40
CA MET A 543 20.48 -18.95 30.21
C MET A 543 19.14 -19.56 30.63
N ALA A 544 18.88 -20.82 30.25
CA ALA A 544 17.66 -21.53 30.59
C ALA A 544 17.50 -21.68 32.12
N ASP A 545 18.55 -22.10 32.84
CA ASP A 545 18.54 -22.22 34.32
C ASP A 545 18.34 -20.86 35.00
N ASN A 546 19.00 -19.81 34.52
CA ASN A 546 18.85 -18.46 35.07
C ASN A 546 17.42 -17.94 34.95
N GLU A 547 16.79 -18.08 33.78
CA GLU A 547 15.39 -17.69 33.55
C GLU A 547 14.41 -18.55 34.37
N PHE A 548 14.67 -19.86 34.50
CA PHE A 548 13.85 -20.74 35.32
C PHE A 548 13.86 -20.32 36.79
N ARG A 549 15.04 -20.02 37.35
CA ARG A 549 15.16 -19.51 38.72
C ARG A 549 14.48 -18.14 38.89
N ALA A 550 14.57 -17.27 37.88
CA ALA A 550 13.90 -15.98 37.88
C ALA A 550 12.37 -16.08 37.83
N SER A 551 11.81 -17.17 37.27
CA SER A 551 10.36 -17.41 37.25
C SER A 551 9.76 -17.66 38.63
N ALA A 552 10.58 -18.06 39.62
CA ALA A 552 10.16 -18.43 40.97
C ALA A 552 9.09 -19.54 41.02
N PHE A 553 9.16 -20.51 40.11
CA PHE A 553 8.24 -21.67 39.99
C PHE A 553 8.26 -22.67 41.18
N GLY A 554 8.73 -22.27 42.37
CA GLY A 554 9.14 -23.18 43.45
C GLY A 554 8.16 -23.42 44.60
N GLY A 555 7.08 -22.64 44.76
CA GLY A 555 6.08 -22.84 45.83
C GLY A 555 4.75 -23.39 45.30
N ASP A 556 4.13 -24.34 46.00
CA ASP A 556 2.98 -25.11 45.48
C ASP A 556 1.79 -24.25 45.03
N GLU A 557 1.37 -23.26 45.83
CA GLU A 557 0.26 -22.34 45.49
C GLU A 557 0.64 -21.35 44.38
N THR A 558 1.88 -20.85 44.40
CA THR A 558 2.41 -19.91 43.41
C THR A 558 2.60 -20.57 42.04
N ARG A 559 2.99 -21.84 42.03
CA ARG A 559 3.25 -22.66 40.84
C ARG A 559 1.99 -22.85 39.99
N GLY A 560 0.87 -23.19 40.62
CA GLY A 560 -0.42 -23.37 39.92
C GLY A 560 -0.89 -22.08 39.24
N ASN A 561 -0.72 -20.93 39.91
CA ASN A 561 -1.09 -19.63 39.36
C ASN A 561 -0.20 -19.20 38.19
N ILE A 562 1.12 -19.41 38.28
CA ILE A 562 2.05 -19.14 37.17
C ILE A 562 1.74 -20.04 35.97
N TYR A 563 1.48 -21.34 36.21
CA TYR A 563 1.11 -22.29 35.17
C TYR A 563 -0.17 -21.85 34.44
N SER A 564 -1.24 -21.54 35.18
CA SER A 564 -2.52 -21.09 34.63
C SER A 564 -2.39 -19.80 33.83
N SER A 565 -1.61 -18.83 34.34
CA SER A 565 -1.30 -17.57 33.68
C SER A 565 -0.56 -17.79 32.35
N MET A 566 0.44 -18.68 32.34
CA MET A 566 1.22 -19.01 31.16
C MET A 566 0.36 -19.73 30.11
N ILE A 567 -0.38 -20.77 30.48
CA ILE A 567 -1.27 -21.51 29.54
C ILE A 567 -2.30 -20.58 28.90
N THR A 568 -2.85 -19.63 29.66
CA THR A 568 -3.80 -18.65 29.12
C THR A 568 -3.24 -17.88 27.90
N GLY A 569 -1.96 -17.51 27.94
CA GLY A 569 -1.28 -16.86 26.80
C GLY A 569 -0.97 -17.80 25.63
N LEU A 570 -0.77 -19.10 25.91
CA LEU A 570 -0.42 -20.10 24.90
C LEU A 570 -1.62 -20.74 24.21
N ASN A 571 -2.83 -20.64 24.77
CA ASN A 571 -4.05 -21.26 24.25
C ASN A 571 -4.32 -20.97 22.77
N LEU A 572 -3.99 -19.77 22.28
CA LEU A 572 -4.15 -19.42 20.87
C LEU A 572 -3.28 -20.29 19.95
N PHE A 573 -2.06 -20.58 20.38
CA PHE A 573 -1.06 -21.35 19.63
C PHE A 573 -1.28 -22.86 19.72
N LEU A 574 -2.14 -23.32 20.63
CA LEU A 574 -2.53 -24.73 20.76
C LEU A 574 -3.65 -25.14 19.80
N GLN A 575 -4.33 -24.18 19.15
CA GLN A 575 -5.32 -24.49 18.12
C GLN A 575 -4.62 -25.09 16.89
N ASP A 576 -5.06 -26.26 16.40
CA ASP A 576 -4.36 -27.03 15.35
C ASP A 576 -3.92 -26.20 14.13
N ASN A 577 -4.83 -25.40 13.55
CA ASN A 577 -4.51 -24.56 12.39
C ASN A 577 -3.49 -23.44 12.72
N VAL A 578 -3.56 -22.86 13.92
CA VAL A 578 -2.61 -21.83 14.37
C VAL A 578 -1.27 -22.46 14.70
N ALA A 579 -1.26 -23.60 15.38
CA ALA A 579 -0.08 -24.39 15.69
C ALA A 579 0.68 -24.74 14.41
N LYS A 580 -0.01 -25.28 13.39
CA LYS A 580 0.60 -25.58 12.08
C LYS A 580 1.23 -24.35 11.45
N MET A 581 0.49 -23.25 11.37
CA MET A 581 0.96 -21.99 10.76
C MET A 581 2.14 -21.37 11.51
N THR A 582 2.18 -21.50 12.83
CA THR A 582 3.22 -20.90 13.69
C THR A 582 4.40 -21.83 13.97
N SER A 583 4.34 -23.08 13.52
CA SER A 583 5.46 -24.03 13.61
C SER A 583 6.43 -23.96 12.43
N LYS A 584 6.02 -23.38 11.30
CA LYS A 584 6.89 -23.17 10.13
C LYS A 584 7.05 -21.69 9.85
N ASN A 585 8.12 -21.33 9.13
CA ASN A 585 8.36 -19.96 8.69
C ASN A 585 8.59 -19.94 7.18
N SER A 586 7.80 -19.16 6.45
CA SER A 586 7.91 -19.04 4.99
C SER A 586 8.43 -17.68 4.53
N ILE A 587 8.72 -16.76 5.46
CA ILE A 587 9.13 -15.40 5.16
C ILE A 587 10.39 -15.00 5.92
N ASP A 588 11.39 -14.51 5.17
CA ASP A 588 12.50 -13.74 5.73
C ASP A 588 12.05 -12.29 5.93
N MET A 589 11.81 -11.87 7.19
CA MET A 589 11.34 -10.52 7.50
C MET A 589 12.35 -9.43 7.10
N ALA A 590 13.64 -9.71 7.16
CA ALA A 590 14.67 -8.75 6.78
C ALA A 590 14.66 -8.46 5.27
N SER A 591 14.24 -9.42 4.44
CA SER A 591 14.17 -9.24 2.99
C SER A 591 13.15 -8.20 2.53
N VAL A 592 12.24 -7.75 3.41
CA VAL A 592 11.25 -6.71 3.11
C VAL A 592 11.93 -5.36 2.86
N GLY A 593 12.86 -4.95 3.73
CA GLY A 593 13.68 -3.75 3.55
C GLY A 593 15.04 -4.02 2.89
N PHE A 594 15.61 -5.22 3.11
CA PHE A 594 16.94 -5.62 2.69
C PHE A 594 16.91 -6.94 1.91
N PRO A 595 16.42 -6.92 0.65
CA PRO A 595 16.26 -8.12 -0.15
C PRO A 595 17.57 -8.78 -0.60
N ARG A 596 18.72 -8.12 -0.38
CA ARG A 596 20.04 -8.60 -0.81
C ARG A 596 21.03 -8.44 0.33
N ARG A 597 21.49 -9.57 0.88
CA ARG A 597 22.35 -9.63 2.07
C ARG A 597 23.37 -10.74 1.88
N LEU A 598 24.60 -10.45 2.27
CA LEU A 598 25.72 -11.38 2.28
C LEU A 598 26.15 -11.57 3.74
N SER A 599 26.25 -12.82 4.17
CA SER A 599 26.78 -13.19 5.49
C SER A 599 27.89 -14.22 5.25
N ILE A 600 29.10 -13.93 5.74
CA ILE A 600 30.26 -14.81 5.57
C ILE A 600 30.90 -15.06 6.92
N LYS A 601 31.11 -16.33 7.27
CA LYS A 601 31.83 -16.72 8.48
C LYS A 601 33.32 -16.90 8.20
N PHE A 602 34.14 -16.02 8.75
CA PHE A 602 35.59 -16.15 8.73
C PHE A 602 36.07 -16.91 9.97
N ARG A 603 36.95 -17.90 9.76
CA ARG A 603 37.52 -18.74 10.83
C ARG A 603 39.04 -18.74 10.70
N SER A 604 39.73 -18.48 11.81
CA SER A 604 41.20 -18.62 11.91
C SER A 604 41.64 -20.04 12.29
N SER A 605 40.77 -20.80 12.96
CA SER A 605 41.06 -22.15 13.46
C SER A 605 39.83 -23.06 13.39
N THR A 606 40.08 -24.36 13.37
CA THR A 606 39.04 -25.40 13.48
C THR A 606 38.56 -25.59 14.92
N SER A 607 39.33 -25.13 15.92
CA SER A 607 38.95 -25.20 17.33
C SER A 607 38.23 -23.93 17.78
N GLU A 608 37.02 -24.08 18.32
CA GLU A 608 36.23 -22.96 18.86
C GLU A 608 36.86 -22.32 20.13
N SER A 609 37.79 -23.02 20.79
CA SER A 609 38.51 -22.49 21.96
C SER A 609 39.60 -21.48 21.61
N LEU A 610 40.04 -21.43 20.34
CA LEU A 610 41.08 -20.50 19.89
C LEU A 610 40.45 -19.19 19.42
N GLU A 611 41.10 -18.08 19.74
CA GLU A 611 40.62 -16.76 19.36
C GLU A 611 40.58 -16.58 17.83
N ASN A 612 39.46 -16.07 17.33
CA ASN A 612 39.30 -15.80 15.92
C ASN A 612 40.02 -14.51 15.54
N THR A 613 41.13 -14.61 14.81
CA THR A 613 41.94 -13.43 14.43
C THR A 613 41.21 -12.46 13.50
N PHE A 614 40.17 -12.93 12.78
CA PHE A 614 39.31 -12.08 11.96
C PHE A 614 38.27 -11.30 12.77
N ALA A 615 37.99 -11.67 14.02
CA ALA A 615 37.00 -10.98 14.84
C ALA A 615 37.40 -9.52 15.08
N TYR A 616 36.41 -8.62 14.99
CA TYR A 616 36.56 -7.16 15.13
C TYR A 616 37.48 -6.49 14.08
N GLN A 617 37.85 -7.21 13.02
CA GLN A 617 38.62 -6.64 11.91
C GLN A 617 37.69 -6.03 10.87
N THR A 618 38.15 -4.96 10.22
CA THR A 618 37.38 -4.28 9.16
C THR A 618 37.82 -4.80 7.80
N ALA A 619 36.86 -5.20 6.97
CA ALA A 619 37.09 -5.56 5.58
C ALA A 619 36.48 -4.53 4.64
N LYS A 620 37.10 -4.35 3.46
CA LYS A 620 36.57 -3.59 2.33
C LYS A 620 35.91 -4.55 1.36
N VAL A 621 34.63 -4.35 1.11
CA VAL A 621 33.84 -5.15 0.16
C VAL A 621 33.74 -4.39 -1.16
N THR A 622 34.15 -5.05 -2.24
CA THR A 622 34.04 -4.54 -3.61
C THR A 622 33.28 -5.55 -4.46
N ILE A 623 32.27 -5.08 -5.21
CA ILE A 623 31.47 -5.94 -6.11
C ILE A 623 31.65 -5.47 -7.55
N LEU A 624 32.12 -6.37 -8.39
CA LEU A 624 32.46 -6.13 -9.79
C LEU A 624 31.61 -7.02 -10.71
N SER A 625 31.42 -6.58 -11.94
CA SER A 625 30.90 -7.43 -13.02
C SER A 625 31.61 -7.12 -14.33
N THR A 626 31.73 -8.11 -15.20
CA THR A 626 32.32 -7.93 -16.53
C THR A 626 31.21 -7.81 -17.57
N LYS A 627 31.27 -6.76 -18.41
CA LYS A 627 30.35 -6.57 -19.53
C LYS A 627 31.14 -6.62 -20.84
N LYS A 628 30.80 -7.59 -21.70
CA LYS A 628 31.37 -7.69 -23.05
C LYS A 628 30.66 -6.72 -23.99
N TRP A 629 31.41 -5.82 -24.62
CA TRP A 629 30.93 -4.92 -25.67
C TRP A 629 31.75 -5.14 -26.95
N GLY A 630 31.25 -6.01 -27.83
CA GLY A 630 32.03 -6.45 -28.99
C GLY A 630 33.27 -7.24 -28.57
N LEU A 631 34.47 -6.78 -28.97
CA LEU A 631 35.75 -7.37 -28.60
C LEU A 631 36.36 -6.79 -27.30
N LYS A 632 35.77 -5.74 -26.72
CA LYS A 632 36.26 -5.12 -25.48
C LYS A 632 35.46 -5.63 -24.28
N THR A 633 36.15 -6.05 -23.24
CA THR A 633 35.57 -6.37 -21.93
C THR A 633 35.73 -5.14 -21.03
N GLN A 634 34.63 -4.65 -20.47
CA GLN A 634 34.65 -3.54 -19.51
C GLN A 634 34.24 -4.05 -18.13
N GLU A 635 35.02 -3.72 -17.10
CA GLU A 635 34.64 -3.96 -15.71
C GLU A 635 33.74 -2.83 -15.20
N ILE A 636 32.64 -3.21 -14.57
CA ILE A 636 31.66 -2.30 -13.95
C ILE A 636 31.71 -2.55 -12.45
N VAL A 637 32.06 -1.51 -11.69
CA VAL A 637 32.06 -1.53 -10.22
C VAL A 637 30.67 -1.14 -9.71
N HIS A 638 30.03 -2.06 -8.97
CA HIS A 638 28.71 -1.83 -8.36
C HIS A 638 28.84 -1.33 -6.93
N VAL A 639 29.79 -1.88 -6.19
CA VAL A 639 30.16 -1.48 -4.82
C VAL A 639 31.66 -1.30 -4.82
N LYS A 640 32.14 -0.16 -4.33
CA LYS A 640 33.58 0.16 -4.31
C LYS A 640 34.06 0.33 -2.88
N GLU A 641 34.90 -0.59 -2.42
CA GLU A 641 35.63 -0.52 -1.14
C GLU A 641 34.76 -0.12 0.06
N GLN A 642 33.52 -0.61 0.11
CA GLN A 642 32.63 -0.30 1.23
C GLN A 642 33.08 -1.07 2.47
N THR A 643 33.29 -0.37 3.58
CA THR A 643 33.77 -1.00 4.81
C THR A 643 32.67 -1.81 5.49
N ALA A 644 33.05 -2.97 6.03
CA ALA A 644 32.21 -3.86 6.82
C ALA A 644 33.03 -4.43 7.98
N LEU A 645 32.45 -4.44 9.18
CA LEU A 645 33.09 -5.00 10.36
C LEU A 645 32.77 -6.49 10.48
N VAL A 646 33.78 -7.31 10.78
CA VAL A 646 33.57 -8.69 11.23
C VAL A 646 33.22 -8.66 12.71
N ASP A 647 32.11 -9.27 13.08
CA ASP A 647 31.66 -9.29 14.47
C ASP A 647 32.52 -10.21 15.37
N GLY A 648 32.24 -10.20 16.67
CA GLY A 648 32.96 -11.03 17.65
C GLY A 648 32.79 -12.55 17.45
N HIS A 649 31.83 -12.98 16.64
CA HIS A 649 31.60 -14.38 16.29
C HIS A 649 32.23 -14.77 14.94
N GLY A 650 32.91 -13.83 14.27
CA GLY A 650 33.58 -14.05 12.99
C GLY A 650 32.68 -13.86 11.77
N TYR A 651 31.47 -13.32 11.90
CA TYR A 651 30.59 -13.06 10.76
C TYR A 651 30.80 -11.66 10.20
N LEU A 652 31.00 -11.59 8.88
CA LEU A 652 30.85 -10.38 8.09
C LEU A 652 29.43 -10.35 7.54
N ASN A 653 28.60 -9.43 8.04
CA ASN A 653 27.25 -9.19 7.53
C ASN A 653 27.25 -7.92 6.68
N PHE A 654 26.88 -8.03 5.40
CA PHE A 654 26.94 -6.94 4.44
C PHE A 654 25.63 -6.83 3.64
N VAL A 655 25.09 -5.62 3.53
CA VAL A 655 23.90 -5.31 2.72
C VAL A 655 24.32 -4.85 1.33
N ILE A 656 23.70 -5.44 0.29
CA ILE A 656 23.97 -5.07 -1.10
C ILE A 656 22.83 -4.17 -1.62
N GLU A 657 23.10 -2.88 -1.76
CA GLU A 657 22.12 -1.92 -2.29
C GLU A 657 21.84 -2.02 -3.80
N PRO A 658 22.85 -2.16 -4.70
CA PRO A 658 22.61 -2.14 -6.15
C PRO A 658 22.10 -3.48 -6.69
N LYS A 659 21.31 -3.43 -7.77
CA LYS A 659 20.88 -4.65 -8.48
C LYS A 659 22.06 -5.16 -9.29
N LEU A 660 22.47 -6.38 -8.99
CA LEU A 660 23.62 -7.04 -9.61
C LEU A 660 23.20 -7.77 -10.91
N PRO A 661 24.10 -7.91 -11.90
CA PRO A 661 23.86 -8.71 -13.10
C PRO A 661 23.82 -10.22 -12.81
N ASP A 662 23.65 -11.03 -13.86
CA ASP A 662 23.56 -12.50 -13.76
C ASP A 662 24.88 -13.12 -13.26
N GLU A 663 26.03 -12.54 -13.62
CA GLU A 663 27.37 -12.95 -13.16
C GLU A 663 28.10 -11.77 -12.53
N PHE A 664 28.68 -11.98 -11.35
CA PHE A 664 29.42 -10.95 -10.64
C PHE A 664 30.48 -11.54 -9.71
N GLN A 665 31.44 -10.71 -9.31
CA GLN A 665 32.51 -11.06 -8.39
C GLN A 665 32.42 -10.20 -7.13
N ILE A 666 32.61 -10.83 -5.97
CA ILE A 666 32.69 -10.16 -4.67
C ILE A 666 34.12 -10.30 -4.19
N ILE A 667 34.79 -9.18 -3.94
CA ILE A 667 36.14 -9.11 -3.39
C ILE A 667 36.03 -8.59 -1.97
N ILE A 668 36.65 -9.31 -1.03
CA ILE A 668 36.72 -8.96 0.38
C ILE A 668 38.19 -8.80 0.71
N ASP A 669 38.58 -7.57 1.00
CA ASP A 669 39.97 -7.19 1.25
C ASP A 669 40.11 -6.69 2.69
N PHE A 670 41.00 -7.31 3.45
CA PHE A 670 41.27 -6.92 4.84
C PHE A 670 42.40 -5.88 4.98
N ASP A 671 42.94 -5.34 3.89
CA ASP A 671 43.89 -4.23 3.96
C ASP A 671 43.18 -2.92 4.36
N TYR A 672 43.14 -2.71 5.67
CA TYR A 672 42.59 -1.53 6.32
C TYR A 672 43.54 -1.04 7.42
N GLU A 673 43.74 0.28 7.50
CA GLU A 673 44.77 0.89 8.37
C GLU A 673 44.55 0.59 9.86
N ASN A 674 43.29 0.43 10.30
CA ASN A 674 42.98 0.16 11.71
C ASN A 674 43.10 -1.32 12.10
N ASN A 675 43.34 -2.22 11.14
CA ASN A 675 43.51 -3.64 11.45
C ASN A 675 44.90 -3.86 12.05
N THR A 676 44.96 -4.30 13.31
CA THR A 676 46.22 -4.44 14.06
C THR A 676 47.05 -5.65 13.63
N ASN A 677 46.41 -6.67 13.06
CA ASN A 677 47.07 -7.91 12.69
C ASN A 677 47.55 -7.87 11.22
N VAL A 678 48.87 -7.91 11.03
CA VAL A 678 49.51 -7.89 9.70
C VAL A 678 49.12 -9.09 8.84
N TRP A 679 48.96 -10.28 9.44
CA TRP A 679 48.53 -11.46 8.70
C TRP A 679 47.11 -11.27 8.15
N VAL A 680 46.20 -10.70 8.93
CA VAL A 680 44.82 -10.40 8.50
C VAL A 680 44.82 -9.37 7.38
N ARG A 681 45.64 -8.31 7.47
CA ARG A 681 45.73 -7.27 6.43
C ARG A 681 46.13 -7.79 5.05
N ASN A 682 46.88 -8.88 5.00
CA ASN A 682 47.30 -9.51 3.75
C ASN A 682 46.25 -10.50 3.20
N GLN A 683 45.11 -10.70 3.88
CA GLN A 683 44.06 -11.61 3.43
C GLN A 683 43.13 -10.92 2.45
N ARG A 684 42.96 -11.56 1.28
CA ARG A 684 42.02 -11.13 0.25
C ARG A 684 41.27 -12.33 -0.31
N PHE A 685 39.95 -12.27 -0.31
CA PHE A 685 39.07 -13.32 -0.80
C PHE A 685 38.31 -12.84 -2.02
N THR A 686 38.24 -13.65 -3.07
CA THR A 686 37.45 -13.36 -4.28
C THR A 686 36.43 -14.46 -4.52
N LEU A 687 35.16 -14.10 -4.54
CA LEU A 687 34.03 -15.00 -4.75
C LEU A 687 33.41 -14.73 -6.12
N ALA A 688 33.35 -15.74 -6.98
CA ALA A 688 32.58 -15.65 -8.23
C ALA A 688 31.16 -16.17 -8.00
N ALA A 689 30.16 -15.37 -8.31
CA ALA A 689 28.75 -15.67 -8.06
C ALA A 689 27.92 -15.58 -9.35
N GLU A 690 26.97 -16.52 -9.51
CA GLU A 690 26.06 -16.59 -10.66
C GLU A 690 24.60 -16.75 -10.20
N LYS A 691 23.67 -16.02 -10.84
CA LYS A 691 22.23 -16.16 -10.65
C LYS A 691 21.72 -17.45 -11.30
N VAL A 692 21.26 -18.39 -10.48
CA VAL A 692 20.65 -19.64 -10.96
C VAL A 692 19.13 -19.47 -11.06
N TYR A 693 18.59 -19.72 -12.25
CA TYR A 693 17.15 -19.62 -12.51
C TYR A 693 16.47 -20.98 -12.50
N GLN A 694 15.21 -21.03 -12.05
CA GLN A 694 14.39 -22.24 -12.06
C GLN A 694 14.24 -22.79 -13.49
N LYS A 695 14.37 -24.11 -13.67
CA LYS A 695 14.25 -24.78 -14.97
C LYS A 695 13.22 -25.91 -14.90
N ARG A 696 12.41 -26.05 -15.96
CA ARG A 696 11.61 -27.26 -16.23
C ARG A 696 12.29 -28.03 -17.36
N GLY A 697 13.06 -29.06 -17.00
CA GLY A 697 13.96 -29.73 -17.95
C GLY A 697 15.03 -28.76 -18.46
N LYS A 698 15.06 -28.51 -19.78
CA LYS A 698 16.02 -27.58 -20.42
C LYS A 698 15.52 -26.13 -20.54
N ILE A 699 14.27 -25.84 -20.16
CA ILE A 699 13.65 -24.53 -20.37
C ILE A 699 13.63 -23.74 -19.06
N ILE A 700 14.13 -22.50 -19.07
CA ILE A 700 14.05 -21.58 -17.93
C ILE A 700 12.58 -21.20 -17.68
N GLN A 701 12.14 -21.36 -16.44
CA GLN A 701 10.80 -21.00 -16.01
C GLN A 701 10.65 -19.48 -15.96
N LEU A 702 9.65 -18.98 -16.68
CA LEU A 702 9.24 -17.58 -16.62
C LEU A 702 8.04 -17.45 -15.69
N ASP A 703 8.03 -16.39 -14.87
CA ASP A 703 6.90 -16.06 -14.02
C ASP A 703 5.65 -15.85 -14.89
N ARG A 704 4.54 -16.47 -14.47
CA ARG A 704 3.29 -16.50 -15.25
C ARG A 704 2.78 -15.09 -15.57
N TYR A 705 2.99 -14.13 -14.68
CA TYR A 705 2.43 -12.78 -14.75
C TYR A 705 3.41 -11.74 -15.31
N SER A 706 4.57 -11.59 -14.69
CA SER A 706 5.60 -10.62 -15.07
C SER A 706 6.42 -11.03 -16.28
N LYS A 707 6.39 -12.33 -16.66
CA LYS A 707 7.19 -12.93 -17.75
C LYS A 707 8.70 -12.81 -17.56
N LYS A 708 9.16 -12.48 -16.35
CA LYS A 708 10.59 -12.46 -15.97
C LYS A 708 11.06 -13.86 -15.59
N LYS A 709 12.36 -14.14 -15.75
CA LYS A 709 12.97 -15.39 -15.25
C LYS A 709 12.81 -15.45 -13.73
N VAL A 710 12.41 -16.62 -13.22
CA VAL A 710 12.30 -16.84 -11.76
C VAL A 710 13.67 -17.23 -11.22
N LEU A 711 14.25 -16.36 -10.38
CA LEU A 711 15.50 -16.64 -9.67
C LEU A 711 15.22 -17.73 -8.63
N ASP A 712 16.07 -18.75 -8.61
CA ASP A 712 16.01 -19.82 -7.61
C ASP A 712 16.91 -19.47 -6.42
N HIS A 713 18.21 -19.32 -6.70
CA HIS A 713 19.22 -18.90 -5.74
C HIS A 713 20.41 -18.27 -6.46
N VAL A 714 21.38 -17.73 -5.71
CA VAL A 714 22.67 -17.29 -6.26
C VAL A 714 23.72 -18.30 -5.84
N ALA A 715 24.37 -18.94 -6.82
CA ALA A 715 25.38 -19.96 -6.57
C ALA A 715 26.78 -19.33 -6.53
N ILE A 716 27.60 -19.74 -5.55
CA ILE A 716 29.03 -19.42 -5.53
C ILE A 716 29.77 -20.46 -6.39
N VAL A 717 30.26 -20.02 -7.55
CA VAL A 717 30.92 -20.86 -8.55
C VAL A 717 32.31 -21.26 -8.05
N SER A 718 33.14 -20.27 -7.74
CA SER A 718 34.50 -20.45 -7.26
C SER A 718 34.83 -19.49 -6.12
N ILE A 719 35.69 -19.94 -5.22
CA ILE A 719 36.26 -19.17 -4.12
C ILE A 719 37.76 -19.17 -4.36
N ASP A 720 38.31 -17.99 -4.61
CA ASP A 720 39.74 -17.76 -4.60
C ASP A 720 40.12 -17.23 -3.21
N LYS A 721 40.88 -18.03 -2.46
CA LYS A 721 41.22 -17.79 -1.06
C LYS A 721 42.73 -17.97 -0.84
N PRO A 722 43.35 -17.20 0.07
CA PRO A 722 44.76 -17.36 0.40
C PRO A 722 45.04 -18.70 1.08
N ASP A 723 46.26 -19.23 0.89
CA ASP A 723 46.70 -20.50 1.48
C ASP A 723 46.60 -20.48 3.02
N GLY A 724 46.05 -21.54 3.59
CA GLY A 724 45.87 -21.69 5.04
C GLY A 724 44.58 -21.08 5.61
N THR A 725 43.65 -20.61 4.78
CA THR A 725 42.34 -20.10 5.23
C THR A 725 41.23 -21.15 5.17
N LEU A 726 40.31 -21.10 6.15
CA LEU A 726 39.27 -22.11 6.36
C LEU A 726 37.91 -21.80 5.71
N LEU A 727 37.85 -20.78 4.84
CA LEU A 727 36.59 -20.38 4.20
C LEU A 727 36.13 -21.45 3.23
N GLU A 728 34.95 -22.02 3.46
CA GLU A 728 34.29 -22.98 2.57
C GLU A 728 32.96 -22.42 2.05
N LYS A 729 32.33 -23.12 1.08
CA LYS A 729 31.05 -22.66 0.49
C LYS A 729 29.92 -22.61 1.53
N GLU A 730 29.94 -23.50 2.51
CA GLU A 730 28.95 -23.61 3.58
C GLU A 730 29.00 -22.43 4.56
N ASP A 731 30.12 -21.70 4.61
CA ASP A 731 30.28 -20.50 5.45
C ASP A 731 29.67 -19.23 4.83
N ILE A 732 29.18 -19.32 3.59
CA ILE A 732 28.69 -18.18 2.80
C ILE A 732 27.18 -18.29 2.62
N GLU A 733 26.45 -17.35 3.20
CA GLU A 733 25.01 -17.19 3.02
C GLU A 733 24.74 -15.93 2.19
N LEU A 734 24.19 -16.11 0.98
CA LEU A 734 23.82 -15.02 0.08
C LEU A 734 22.32 -15.04 -0.20
N ILE A 735 21.59 -14.16 0.50
CA ILE A 735 20.17 -13.94 0.27
C ILE A 735 20.04 -12.87 -0.80
N TYR A 736 19.29 -13.16 -1.87
CA TYR A 736 19.19 -12.25 -3.00
C TYR A 736 17.80 -12.26 -3.64
N SER A 737 17.20 -11.07 -3.77
CA SER A 737 15.99 -10.85 -4.55
C SER A 737 16.02 -9.47 -5.24
N ASP A 738 15.60 -9.44 -6.50
CA ASP A 738 15.38 -8.18 -7.25
C ASP A 738 13.95 -7.63 -7.10
N GLN A 739 13.05 -8.41 -6.48
CA GLN A 739 11.62 -8.13 -6.37
C GLN A 739 11.29 -7.44 -5.04
N PRO A 740 10.57 -6.30 -5.05
CA PRO A 740 9.96 -5.77 -3.84
C PRO A 740 8.85 -6.71 -3.35
N LYS A 741 8.51 -6.64 -2.06
CA LYS A 741 7.49 -7.52 -1.45
C LYS A 741 6.19 -6.76 -1.18
N VAL A 742 5.04 -7.41 -1.38
CA VAL A 742 3.75 -6.98 -0.82
C VAL A 742 3.22 -8.08 0.09
N ILE A 743 2.90 -7.72 1.33
CA ILE A 743 2.36 -8.64 2.33
C ILE A 743 0.96 -8.16 2.69
N TYR A 744 -0.05 -9.00 2.49
CA TYR A 744 -1.43 -8.70 2.88
C TYR A 744 -1.73 -9.36 4.22
N LEU A 745 -2.28 -8.59 5.17
CA LEU A 745 -2.63 -9.03 6.51
C LEU A 745 -4.16 -9.16 6.59
N VAL A 746 -4.65 -10.40 6.51
CA VAL A 746 -6.07 -10.72 6.47
C VAL A 746 -6.48 -11.37 7.78
N THR A 747 -7.43 -10.76 8.49
CA THR A 747 -7.94 -11.26 9.76
C THR A 747 -9.46 -11.46 9.71
N PRO A 748 -10.00 -12.51 10.34
CA PRO A 748 -11.45 -12.71 10.39
C PRO A 748 -12.12 -11.67 11.29
N PRO A 749 -13.17 -10.98 10.82
CA PRO A 749 -13.85 -9.95 11.63
C PRO A 749 -14.59 -10.52 12.84
N HIS A 750 -14.82 -11.83 12.88
CA HIS A 750 -15.55 -12.53 13.94
C HIS A 750 -14.64 -13.16 15.01
N ARG A 751 -13.31 -13.11 14.85
CA ARG A 751 -12.31 -13.65 15.79
C ARG A 751 -11.19 -12.64 15.99
N SER A 752 -11.37 -11.75 16.96
CA SER A 752 -10.42 -10.68 17.27
C SER A 752 -9.11 -11.19 17.87
N GLU A 753 -9.08 -12.43 18.37
CA GLU A 753 -7.92 -13.05 19.02
C GLU A 753 -6.73 -13.15 18.06
N TYR A 754 -6.98 -13.41 16.78
CA TYR A 754 -5.93 -13.51 15.75
C TYR A 754 -5.28 -12.17 15.41
N ASN A 755 -5.91 -11.04 15.73
CA ASN A 755 -5.30 -9.72 15.49
C ASN A 755 -4.01 -9.54 16.33
N ALA A 756 -3.88 -10.25 17.46
CA ALA A 756 -2.66 -10.25 18.26
C ALA A 756 -1.44 -10.80 17.47
N LEU A 757 -1.65 -11.85 16.67
CA LEU A 757 -0.60 -12.43 15.83
C LEU A 757 -0.14 -11.46 14.73
N VAL A 758 -1.06 -10.68 14.17
CA VAL A 758 -0.73 -9.61 13.20
C VAL A 758 0.05 -8.48 13.86
N SER A 759 -0.32 -8.07 15.06
CA SER A 759 0.42 -7.06 15.83
C SER A 759 1.85 -7.52 16.12
N MET A 760 2.02 -8.81 16.46
CA MET A 760 3.32 -9.46 16.62
C MET A 760 4.16 -9.52 15.35
N PHE A 761 3.55 -9.88 14.24
CA PHE A 761 4.22 -9.86 12.94
C PHE A 761 4.72 -8.45 12.58
N LEU A 762 3.89 -7.42 12.76
CA LEU A 762 4.25 -6.02 12.48
C LEU A 762 5.37 -5.49 13.38
N ASP A 763 5.36 -5.88 14.66
CA ASP A 763 6.41 -5.52 15.62
C ASP A 763 7.78 -6.09 15.22
N GLN A 764 7.83 -7.40 14.99
CA GLN A 764 9.07 -8.08 14.60
C GLN A 764 9.59 -7.60 13.25
N LEU A 765 8.70 -7.39 12.26
CA LEU A 765 9.07 -6.86 10.96
C LEU A 765 9.71 -5.47 11.08
N PHE A 766 9.16 -4.58 11.91
CA PHE A 766 9.74 -3.27 12.15
C PHE A 766 11.13 -3.40 12.79
N ASN A 767 11.25 -4.13 13.89
CA ASN A 767 12.48 -4.18 14.69
C ASN A 767 13.66 -4.73 13.88
N VAL A 768 13.46 -5.83 13.13
CA VAL A 768 14.51 -6.44 12.32
C VAL A 768 15.01 -5.51 11.22
N ASN A 769 14.09 -4.85 10.50
CA ASN A 769 14.48 -3.93 9.43
C ASN A 769 15.08 -2.64 10.00
N TYR A 770 14.63 -2.17 11.16
CA TYR A 770 15.21 -1.01 11.83
C TYR A 770 16.66 -1.28 12.30
N GLU A 771 16.91 -2.42 12.94
CA GLU A 771 18.26 -2.85 13.36
C GLU A 771 19.23 -2.98 12.19
N LEU A 772 18.78 -3.58 11.08
CA LEU A 772 19.59 -3.71 9.87
C LEU A 772 19.86 -2.35 9.21
N ALA A 773 18.89 -1.43 9.22
CA ALA A 773 19.09 -0.08 8.69
C ALA A 773 20.14 0.70 9.50
N LEU A 774 20.11 0.61 10.83
CA LEU A 774 21.10 1.29 11.68
C LEU A 774 22.52 0.76 11.45
N SER A 775 22.67 -0.54 11.23
CA SER A 775 23.97 -1.17 10.96
C SER A 775 24.46 -0.98 9.52
N ASN A 776 23.59 -0.62 8.57
CA ASN A 776 23.92 -0.55 7.15
C ASN A 776 23.40 0.75 6.50
N GLY A 777 24.17 1.85 6.62
CA GLY A 777 23.90 3.10 5.89
C GLY A 777 22.73 3.95 6.42
N GLY A 778 22.08 3.53 7.51
CA GLY A 778 21.04 4.28 8.20
C GLY A 778 19.64 4.18 7.59
N LYS A 779 19.46 3.51 6.44
CA LYS A 779 18.20 3.45 5.69
C LYS A 779 17.92 2.07 5.10
N CYS A 780 16.65 1.70 5.00
CA CYS A 780 16.26 0.52 4.22
C CYS A 780 16.54 0.74 2.73
N VAL A 781 17.12 -0.28 2.09
CA VAL A 781 17.39 -0.31 0.64
C VAL A 781 16.09 -0.19 -0.15
N ASN A 782 15.10 -1.01 0.21
CA ASN A 782 13.73 -0.86 -0.24
C ASN A 782 12.92 -0.15 0.84
N ARG A 783 12.28 0.97 0.49
CA ARG A 783 11.34 1.66 1.37
C ARG A 783 10.23 0.70 1.81
N ILE A 784 9.91 0.68 3.10
CA ILE A 784 8.83 -0.11 3.67
C ILE A 784 7.63 0.80 3.90
N LEU A 785 6.51 0.53 3.24
CA LEU A 785 5.27 1.29 3.37
C LEU A 785 4.17 0.44 4.01
N HIS A 786 3.77 0.78 5.23
CA HIS A 786 2.64 0.17 5.90
C HIS A 786 1.36 0.92 5.52
N VAL A 787 0.45 0.26 4.82
CA VAL A 787 -0.90 0.76 4.51
C VAL A 787 -1.88 -0.03 5.35
N LEU A 788 -2.18 0.46 6.55
CA LEU A 788 -2.98 -0.26 7.54
C LEU A 788 -4.42 0.24 7.47
N ASP A 789 -5.30 -0.47 6.74
CA ASP A 789 -6.74 -0.24 6.83
C ASP A 789 -7.26 -0.73 8.19
N GLU A 790 -8.18 0.03 8.79
CA GLU A 790 -8.75 -0.26 10.11
C GLU A 790 -7.67 -0.51 11.18
N PHE A 791 -6.68 0.38 11.24
CA PHE A 791 -5.52 0.29 12.14
C PHE A 791 -5.89 0.01 13.60
N THR A 792 -6.98 0.60 14.08
CA THR A 792 -7.49 0.45 15.45
C THR A 792 -8.21 -0.88 15.72
N ASN A 793 -8.40 -1.75 14.73
CA ASN A 793 -8.86 -3.12 14.98
C ASN A 793 -7.74 -4.02 15.51
N LEU A 794 -6.47 -3.63 15.30
CA LEU A 794 -5.32 -4.35 15.80
C LEU A 794 -5.13 -4.03 17.30
N PRO A 795 -4.77 -5.02 18.13
CA PRO A 795 -4.21 -4.77 19.45
C PRO A 795 -3.02 -3.82 19.35
N ALA A 796 -2.80 -3.05 20.42
CA ALA A 796 -1.75 -2.04 20.45
C ALA A 796 -0.39 -2.64 20.06
N ILE A 797 0.16 -2.16 18.95
CA ILE A 797 1.52 -2.49 18.54
C ILE A 797 2.49 -1.91 19.59
N PRO A 798 3.41 -2.72 20.16
CA PRO A 798 4.33 -2.24 21.18
C PRO A 798 5.12 -1.02 20.72
N SER A 799 5.29 -0.03 21.60
CA SER A 799 6.09 1.18 21.37
C SER A 799 5.78 1.93 20.06
N MET A 800 4.53 1.88 19.58
CA MET A 800 4.14 2.47 18.29
C MET A 800 4.46 3.97 18.16
N ALA A 801 4.28 4.75 19.24
CA ALA A 801 4.61 6.17 19.26
C ALA A 801 6.10 6.45 18.98
N THR A 802 6.98 5.58 19.45
CA THR A 802 8.42 5.66 19.16
C THR A 802 8.70 5.23 17.72
N LYS A 803 8.10 4.12 17.28
CA LYS A 803 8.31 3.55 15.94
C LYS A 803 7.94 4.52 14.81
N ILE A 804 6.80 5.21 14.94
CA ILE A 804 6.36 6.18 13.92
C ILE A 804 7.28 7.39 13.81
N SER A 805 7.91 7.78 14.92
CA SER A 805 8.84 8.91 14.99
C SER A 805 10.20 8.54 14.38
N ILE A 806 10.80 7.43 14.83
CA ILE A 806 12.13 7.02 14.36
C ILE A 806 12.09 6.45 12.95
N GLY A 807 11.06 5.67 12.58
CA GLY A 807 11.00 4.90 11.33
C GLY A 807 11.12 5.74 10.05
N LEU A 808 10.72 7.02 10.10
CA LEU A 808 10.82 7.94 8.95
C LEU A 808 12.26 8.07 8.45
N GLY A 809 13.23 8.15 9.37
CA GLY A 809 14.66 8.25 9.04
C GLY A 809 15.19 7.03 8.30
N GLN A 810 14.63 5.85 8.61
CA GLN A 810 15.04 4.55 8.07
C GLN A 810 14.27 4.13 6.81
N ASN A 811 13.48 5.01 6.18
CA ASN A 811 12.56 4.69 5.08
C ASN A 811 11.43 3.70 5.46
N ILE A 812 10.96 3.73 6.70
CA ILE A 812 9.81 2.94 7.19
C ILE A 812 8.65 3.90 7.46
N LEU A 813 7.59 3.82 6.64
CA LEU A 813 6.48 4.77 6.64
C LEU A 813 5.16 4.10 7.06
N TYR A 814 4.26 4.88 7.66
CA TYR A 814 2.94 4.42 8.11
C TYR A 814 1.81 5.28 7.55
N TYR A 815 0.92 4.66 6.78
CA TYR A 815 -0.37 5.20 6.38
C TYR A 815 -1.46 4.46 7.16
N MET A 816 -1.94 5.09 8.22
CA MET A 816 -2.87 4.48 9.17
C MET A 816 -4.27 5.02 8.95
N TRP A 817 -5.25 4.12 8.83
CA TRP A 817 -6.65 4.49 8.64
C TRP A 817 -7.49 4.11 9.85
N ILE A 818 -8.16 5.10 10.43
CA ILE A 818 -9.04 4.98 11.59
C ILE A 818 -10.46 5.45 11.24
N GLN A 819 -11.47 5.00 12.00
CA GLN A 819 -12.85 5.43 11.75
C GLN A 819 -13.17 6.78 12.40
N ASN A 820 -12.55 7.03 13.55
CA ASN A 820 -12.67 8.24 14.35
C ASN A 820 -11.47 8.34 15.31
N LEU A 821 -11.26 9.50 15.95
CA LEU A 821 -10.10 9.71 16.83
C LEU A 821 -10.24 8.97 18.17
N GLU A 822 -11.48 8.73 18.60
CA GLU A 822 -11.78 8.08 19.88
C GLU A 822 -11.28 6.62 19.89
N GLN A 823 -11.42 5.89 18.78
CA GLN A 823 -10.88 4.53 18.65
C GLN A 823 -9.35 4.47 18.83
N LEU A 824 -8.62 5.51 18.40
CA LEU A 824 -7.17 5.55 18.57
C LEU A 824 -6.82 5.70 20.06
N VAL A 825 -7.58 6.54 20.77
CA VAL A 825 -7.47 6.73 22.22
C VAL A 825 -7.84 5.44 22.97
N ASP A 826 -8.87 4.71 22.53
CA ASP A 826 -9.28 3.45 23.14
C ASP A 826 -8.16 2.40 23.05
N VAL A 827 -7.45 2.30 21.92
CA VAL A 827 -6.39 1.30 21.71
C VAL A 827 -5.06 1.69 22.34
N TYR A 828 -4.63 2.94 22.27
CA TYR A 828 -3.30 3.36 22.70
C TYR A 828 -3.27 4.17 24.00
N GLY A 829 -4.41 4.66 24.49
CA GLY A 829 -4.48 5.65 25.55
C GLY A 829 -4.29 7.07 25.02
N LYS A 830 -4.74 8.07 25.79
CA LYS A 830 -4.84 9.47 25.34
C LYS A 830 -3.49 10.06 24.92
N GLU A 831 -2.47 9.96 25.79
CA GLU A 831 -1.14 10.57 25.55
C GLU A 831 -0.42 9.93 24.35
N VAL A 832 -0.47 8.61 24.25
CA VAL A 832 0.17 7.87 23.16
C VAL A 832 -0.56 8.10 21.84
N ALA A 833 -1.90 8.13 21.85
CA ALA A 833 -2.71 8.44 20.67
C ALA A 833 -2.43 9.85 20.13
N GLU A 834 -2.32 10.84 21.02
CA GLU A 834 -1.95 12.21 20.65
C GLU A 834 -0.54 12.28 20.05
N THR A 835 0.41 11.56 20.64
CA THR A 835 1.78 11.44 20.11
C THR A 835 1.78 10.79 18.72
N ILE A 836 1.01 9.74 18.50
CA ILE A 836 0.86 9.09 17.18
C ILE A 836 0.26 10.06 16.16
N LYS A 837 -0.81 10.80 16.54
CA LYS A 837 -1.43 11.83 15.68
C LYS A 837 -0.42 12.91 15.29
N ASN A 838 0.32 13.45 16.25
CA ASN A 838 1.24 14.57 16.05
C ASN A 838 2.48 14.19 15.22
N ASN A 839 2.91 12.92 15.24
CA ASN A 839 3.99 12.44 14.37
C ASN A 839 3.55 12.19 12.91
N CYS A 840 2.26 12.30 12.60
CA CYS A 840 1.76 12.22 11.22
C CYS A 840 1.77 13.59 10.55
N ALA A 841 2.54 13.75 9.46
CA ALA A 841 2.70 15.02 8.75
C ALA A 841 1.45 15.43 7.95
N ILE A 842 0.63 14.45 7.56
CA ILE A 842 -0.64 14.66 6.87
C ILE A 842 -1.75 13.99 7.66
N HIS A 843 -2.81 14.75 7.94
CA HIS A 843 -4.08 14.18 8.39
C HIS A 843 -5.09 14.32 7.26
N MET A 844 -5.75 13.22 6.89
CA MET A 844 -6.82 13.23 5.91
C MET A 844 -8.15 12.96 6.60
N TYR A 845 -9.10 13.86 6.43
CA TYR A 845 -10.48 13.69 6.86
C TYR A 845 -11.37 13.41 5.65
N ILE A 846 -12.05 12.27 5.66
CA ILE A 846 -13.03 11.90 4.64
C ILE A 846 -14.44 12.21 5.15
N LYS A 847 -14.90 11.46 6.17
CA LYS A 847 -16.23 11.60 6.75
C LYS A 847 -16.37 10.76 8.01
N THR A 848 -16.92 11.33 9.07
CA THR A 848 -17.29 10.57 10.28
C THR A 848 -18.58 11.08 10.89
N SER A 849 -19.28 10.20 11.60
CA SER A 849 -20.46 10.52 12.39
C SER A 849 -20.12 11.04 13.80
N SER A 850 -18.88 10.87 14.27
CA SER A 850 -18.48 11.34 15.61
C SER A 850 -18.49 12.88 15.69
N SER A 851 -19.27 13.42 16.63
CA SER A 851 -19.33 14.85 16.91
C SER A 851 -17.97 15.40 17.36
N ASP A 852 -17.27 14.68 18.24
CA ASP A 852 -16.07 15.21 18.89
C ASP A 852 -14.88 15.22 17.93
N THR A 853 -14.72 14.15 17.15
CA THR A 853 -13.81 14.16 16.00
C THR A 853 -14.13 15.30 15.02
N ASN A 854 -15.41 15.54 14.68
CA ASN A 854 -15.79 16.63 13.78
C ASN A 854 -15.49 18.03 14.35
N LYS A 855 -15.65 18.22 15.67
CA LYS A 855 -15.27 19.46 16.35
C LYS A 855 -13.75 19.64 16.34
N ALA A 856 -12.99 18.61 16.64
CA ALA A 856 -11.52 18.65 16.63
C ALA A 856 -10.99 19.04 15.24
N PHE A 857 -11.45 18.39 14.16
CA PHE A 857 -11.03 18.76 12.80
C PHE A 857 -11.50 20.15 12.37
N SER A 858 -12.68 20.59 12.82
CA SER A 858 -13.15 21.96 12.56
C SER A 858 -12.32 23.01 13.29
N GLN A 859 -11.81 22.70 14.49
CA GLN A 859 -10.90 23.56 15.25
C GLN A 859 -9.52 23.58 14.61
N ASP A 860 -8.99 22.41 14.21
CA ASP A 860 -7.71 22.26 13.52
C ASP A 860 -7.69 23.00 12.16
N LEU A 861 -8.85 23.18 11.50
CA LEU A 861 -8.96 23.96 10.25
C LEU A 861 -8.85 25.47 10.48
N GLY A 862 -9.09 25.92 11.70
CA GLY A 862 -9.12 27.33 12.03
C GLY A 862 -10.33 28.07 11.45
N THR A 863 -10.20 29.39 11.45
CA THR A 863 -11.31 30.30 11.22
C THR A 863 -10.90 31.46 10.35
N ARG A 864 -11.82 31.89 9.47
CA ARG A 864 -11.64 33.06 8.65
C ARG A 864 -12.56 34.19 9.08
N THR A 865 -12.08 35.40 8.88
CA THR A 865 -12.88 36.61 9.07
C THR A 865 -13.85 36.79 7.89
N ILE A 866 -15.14 36.96 8.20
CA ILE A 866 -16.17 37.33 7.21
C ILE A 866 -16.79 38.68 7.58
N THR A 867 -17.08 39.49 6.56
CA THR A 867 -17.85 40.72 6.71
C THR A 867 -19.32 40.43 6.38
N ILE A 868 -20.17 40.38 7.40
CA ILE A 868 -21.61 40.32 7.22
C ILE A 868 -22.11 41.71 6.89
N ARG A 869 -22.90 41.81 5.82
CA ARG A 869 -23.50 43.05 5.35
C ARG A 869 -25.00 42.97 5.54
N SER A 870 -25.54 43.80 6.41
CA SER A 870 -26.99 43.96 6.53
C SER A 870 -27.43 45.08 5.60
N LYS A 871 -28.36 44.77 4.69
CA LYS A 871 -28.98 45.78 3.82
C LYS A 871 -30.40 46.03 4.31
N SER A 872 -30.67 47.24 4.78
CA SER A 872 -32.03 47.74 4.98
C SER A 872 -32.36 48.72 3.87
N ALA A 873 -33.34 48.40 3.02
CA ALA A 873 -33.82 49.27 1.96
C ALA A 873 -35.32 49.50 2.11
N ASN A 874 -35.74 50.76 2.00
CA ASN A 874 -37.14 51.11 1.75
C ASN A 874 -37.37 51.03 0.23
N ILE A 875 -38.55 50.57 -0.20
CA ILE A 875 -38.89 50.31 -1.62
C ILE A 875 -38.71 51.55 -2.52
N ILE A 876 -38.75 52.76 -1.93
CA ILE A 876 -38.62 54.04 -2.65
C ILE A 876 -37.16 54.53 -2.74
N ASP A 877 -36.25 54.04 -1.89
CA ASP A 877 -34.87 54.52 -1.76
C ASP A 877 -33.83 53.43 -2.07
N GLU A 878 -34.13 52.60 -3.07
CA GLU A 878 -33.26 51.50 -3.54
C GLU A 878 -31.93 52.00 -4.11
N ALA A 879 -31.85 53.29 -4.45
CA ALA A 879 -30.65 53.95 -4.95
C ALA A 879 -29.59 54.21 -3.87
N ASN A 880 -29.96 54.24 -2.57
CA ASN A 880 -29.02 54.52 -1.49
C ASN A 880 -29.30 53.67 -0.22
N PRO A 881 -29.11 52.33 -0.28
CA PRO A 881 -29.38 51.46 0.86
C PRO A 881 -28.41 51.76 2.01
N ASN A 882 -28.93 51.86 3.24
CA ASN A 882 -28.08 51.89 4.42
C ASN A 882 -27.47 50.49 4.61
N VAL A 883 -26.15 50.40 4.45
CA VAL A 883 -25.39 49.15 4.57
C VAL A 883 -24.55 49.22 5.83
N SER A 884 -24.90 48.41 6.83
CA SER A 884 -24.04 48.21 8.00
C SER A 884 -23.13 47.00 7.81
N TYR A 885 -21.89 47.13 8.28
CA TYR A 885 -20.87 46.10 8.20
C TYR A 885 -20.57 45.56 9.59
N ARG A 886 -20.58 44.23 9.74
CA ARG A 886 -20.11 43.56 10.96
C ARG A 886 -19.08 42.50 10.60
N THR A 887 -17.97 42.52 11.31
CA THR A 887 -16.92 41.50 11.21
C THR A 887 -17.26 40.34 12.15
N GLU A 888 -17.37 39.12 11.63
CA GLU A 888 -17.60 37.91 12.42
C GLU A 888 -16.55 36.83 12.11
N ASN A 889 -16.29 35.99 13.10
CA ASN A 889 -15.46 34.79 12.94
C ASN A 889 -16.32 33.67 12.31
N GLN A 890 -15.84 33.07 11.22
CA GLN A 890 -16.45 31.88 10.61
C GLN A 890 -15.43 30.74 10.52
N PRO A 891 -15.71 29.55 11.08
CA PRO A 891 -14.94 28.34 10.78
C PRO A 891 -14.88 28.06 9.28
N LEU A 892 -13.73 27.62 8.76
CA LEU A 892 -13.59 27.27 7.33
C LEU A 892 -14.63 26.24 6.89
N LEU A 893 -14.80 25.19 7.70
CA LEU A 893 -15.89 24.24 7.61
C LEU A 893 -16.42 23.99 9.02
N THR A 894 -17.72 24.18 9.22
CA THR A 894 -18.36 23.83 10.50
C THR A 894 -18.36 22.31 10.72
N PRO A 895 -18.44 21.82 11.96
CA PRO A 895 -18.53 20.38 12.25
C PRO A 895 -19.68 19.70 11.49
N THR A 896 -20.80 20.40 11.33
CA THR A 896 -21.97 19.94 10.55
C THR A 896 -21.70 19.86 9.05
N GLN A 897 -20.85 20.73 8.50
CA GLN A 897 -20.43 20.66 7.09
C GLN A 897 -19.48 19.48 6.88
N LEU A 898 -18.52 19.27 7.79
CA LEU A 898 -17.61 18.11 7.76
C LEU A 898 -18.38 16.78 7.81
N ALA A 899 -19.36 16.66 8.70
CA ALA A 899 -20.23 15.47 8.78
C ALA A 899 -21.04 15.21 7.50
N LYS A 900 -21.20 16.22 6.63
CA LYS A 900 -22.04 16.19 5.41
C LYS A 900 -21.21 16.20 4.12
N LEU A 901 -19.90 15.95 4.19
CA LEU A 901 -19.08 15.76 2.99
C LEU A 901 -19.67 14.65 2.09
N GLN A 902 -19.60 14.88 0.78
CA GLN A 902 -20.07 13.96 -0.24
C GLN A 902 -19.00 12.92 -0.60
N GLU A 903 -19.42 11.88 -1.30
CA GLU A 903 -18.54 10.81 -1.79
C GLU A 903 -17.43 11.37 -2.69
N GLY A 904 -16.18 11.15 -2.28
CA GLY A 904 -14.97 11.64 -2.97
C GLY A 904 -14.49 13.01 -2.50
N GLU A 905 -15.27 13.74 -1.70
CA GLU A 905 -14.80 14.97 -1.05
C GLU A 905 -13.90 14.62 0.15
N VAL A 906 -12.75 15.26 0.25
CA VAL A 906 -11.80 15.06 1.36
C VAL A 906 -11.16 16.37 1.78
N VAL A 907 -10.84 16.48 3.06
CA VAL A 907 -10.07 17.59 3.64
C VAL A 907 -8.72 17.06 4.09
N ILE A 908 -7.64 17.72 3.69
CA ILE A 908 -6.27 17.28 3.97
C ILE A 908 -5.53 18.40 4.70
N PHE A 909 -5.05 18.09 5.89
CA PHE A 909 -4.17 18.94 6.68
C PHE A 909 -2.73 18.55 6.35
N ARG A 910 -1.91 19.55 6.06
CA ARG A 910 -0.48 19.36 5.76
C ARG A 910 0.32 20.22 6.73
N TYR A 911 1.10 19.60 7.61
CA TYR A 911 1.81 20.34 8.66
C TYR A 911 3.24 20.72 8.27
N ILE A 912 3.88 19.94 7.38
CA ILE A 912 5.33 20.08 7.10
C ILE A 912 5.63 20.68 5.72
N LYS A 913 4.66 20.70 4.77
CA LYS A 913 4.90 21.10 3.38
C LYS A 913 5.00 22.62 3.18
N ASN A 914 6.11 23.18 3.67
CA ASN A 914 6.39 24.63 3.72
C ASN A 914 7.29 25.13 2.58
N ARG A 915 7.53 24.30 1.55
CA ARG A 915 8.33 24.68 0.38
C ARG A 915 7.67 24.18 -0.91
N ASP A 916 7.84 24.95 -1.97
CA ASP A 916 7.53 24.48 -3.32
C ASP A 916 8.69 23.68 -3.94
N LYS A 917 8.46 23.06 -5.09
CA LYS A 917 9.47 22.26 -5.80
C LYS A 917 10.70 23.06 -6.26
N THR A 918 10.60 24.39 -6.29
CA THR A 918 11.71 25.30 -6.63
C THR A 918 12.47 25.79 -5.39
N GLY A 919 12.00 25.46 -4.19
CA GLY A 919 12.63 25.81 -2.91
C GLY A 919 12.11 27.10 -2.27
N TYR A 920 11.12 27.78 -2.84
CA TYR A 920 10.52 28.96 -2.22
C TYR A 920 9.69 28.57 -1.00
N LYS A 921 9.76 29.40 0.05
CA LYS A 921 8.94 29.23 1.26
C LYS A 921 7.46 29.43 0.91
N THR A 922 6.62 28.52 1.37
CA THR A 922 5.15 28.57 1.20
C THR A 922 4.47 28.22 2.51
N THR A 923 3.23 28.68 2.72
CA THR A 923 2.41 28.26 3.86
C THR A 923 1.76 26.90 3.59
N ALA A 924 1.59 26.12 4.66
CA ALA A 924 0.99 24.79 4.61
C ALA A 924 -0.54 24.81 4.80
N ASP A 925 -1.23 25.72 4.10
CA ASP A 925 -2.69 25.84 4.09
C ASP A 925 -3.38 24.49 3.75
N PRO A 926 -4.45 24.08 4.45
CA PRO A 926 -5.14 22.81 4.20
C PRO A 926 -5.72 22.71 2.78
N ILE A 927 -5.85 21.50 2.25
CA ILE A 927 -6.43 21.24 0.92
C ILE A 927 -7.85 20.72 1.09
N PHE A 928 -8.81 21.35 0.40
CA PHE A 928 -10.17 20.82 0.28
C PHE A 928 -10.41 20.32 -1.14
N ALA A 929 -10.39 19.00 -1.32
CA ALA A 929 -10.65 18.37 -2.61
C ALA A 929 -12.17 18.21 -2.79
N HIS A 930 -12.76 18.97 -3.71
CA HIS A 930 -14.20 19.01 -3.96
C HIS A 930 -14.53 19.17 -5.44
N ASP A 931 -15.74 18.76 -5.83
CA ASP A 931 -16.24 18.83 -7.21
C ASP A 931 -15.30 18.21 -8.27
N LYS A 932 -14.55 19.05 -8.99
CA LYS A 932 -13.64 18.61 -10.08
C LYS A 932 -12.36 18.00 -9.54
N THR A 933 -11.97 18.35 -8.32
CA THR A 933 -10.75 17.87 -7.67
C THR A 933 -11.00 16.75 -6.66
N ALA A 934 -12.26 16.34 -6.51
CA ALA A 934 -12.66 15.20 -5.69
C ALA A 934 -11.93 13.92 -6.12
N PHE A 935 -11.74 13.01 -5.16
CA PHE A 935 -11.05 11.76 -5.38
C PHE A 935 -11.98 10.78 -6.10
N PRO A 936 -11.63 10.31 -7.31
CA PRO A 936 -12.44 9.32 -8.00
C PRO A 936 -12.34 7.97 -7.29
N TYR A 937 -13.43 7.22 -7.29
CA TYR A 937 -13.43 5.86 -6.76
C TYR A 937 -12.77 4.89 -7.73
N ARG A 938 -12.05 3.90 -7.20
CA ARG A 938 -11.33 2.87 -7.93
C ARG A 938 -12.19 2.22 -9.01
N TYR A 939 -13.44 1.87 -8.71
CA TYR A 939 -14.34 1.31 -9.72
C TYR A 939 -14.62 2.26 -10.90
N MET A 940 -14.35 3.56 -10.84
CA MET A 940 -14.57 4.47 -11.97
C MET A 940 -13.44 4.39 -13.02
N PHE A 941 -12.21 4.07 -12.61
CA PHE A 941 -11.05 4.18 -13.50
C PHE A 941 -10.01 3.05 -13.40
N LEU A 942 -9.94 2.30 -12.29
CA LEU A 942 -8.98 1.21 -12.00
C LEU A 942 -9.61 -0.19 -12.07
N GLN A 943 -10.69 -0.38 -12.85
CA GLN A 943 -11.36 -1.68 -12.92
C GLN A 943 -10.51 -2.78 -13.56
N GLU A 944 -9.59 -2.44 -14.48
CA GLU A 944 -8.72 -3.43 -15.14
C GLU A 944 -7.53 -3.82 -14.27
N GLU A 945 -7.03 -2.88 -13.48
CA GLU A 945 -5.90 -3.06 -12.58
C GLU A 945 -6.34 -3.70 -11.25
N PHE A 946 -7.53 -3.40 -10.75
CA PHE A 946 -8.02 -3.93 -9.48
C PHE A 946 -9.34 -4.67 -9.70
N ASP A 947 -9.26 -5.94 -10.06
CA ASP A 947 -10.43 -6.75 -10.42
C ASP A 947 -10.92 -7.61 -9.25
N ARG A 948 -12.12 -7.31 -8.75
CA ARG A 948 -12.77 -8.06 -7.66
C ARG A 948 -13.47 -9.35 -8.12
N SER A 949 -13.33 -9.75 -9.39
CA SER A 949 -13.90 -11.02 -9.87
C SER A 949 -13.15 -12.25 -9.34
N LEU A 950 -11.90 -12.07 -8.90
CA LEU A 950 -11.08 -13.12 -8.31
C LEU A 950 -11.57 -13.52 -6.94
N LYS A 951 -11.68 -14.83 -6.71
CA LYS A 951 -11.88 -15.40 -5.38
C LYS A 951 -10.53 -15.78 -4.76
N LEU A 952 -10.49 -15.93 -3.44
CA LEU A 952 -9.28 -16.40 -2.74
C LEU A 952 -8.80 -17.76 -3.26
N ALA A 953 -9.74 -18.66 -3.57
CA ALA A 953 -9.44 -19.97 -4.13
C ALA A 953 -8.74 -19.93 -5.50
N ASP A 954 -8.85 -18.83 -6.25
CA ASP A 954 -8.19 -18.67 -7.55
C ASP A 954 -6.71 -18.26 -7.41
N ILE A 955 -6.27 -17.92 -6.19
CA ILE A 955 -4.94 -17.38 -5.92
C ILE A 955 -4.04 -18.49 -5.38
N PRO A 956 -2.96 -18.86 -6.10
CA PRO A 956 -2.00 -19.82 -5.58
C PRO A 956 -1.18 -19.17 -4.46
N VAL A 957 -1.24 -19.77 -3.28
CA VAL A 957 -0.41 -19.42 -2.11
C VAL A 957 0.49 -20.60 -1.79
N ASP A 958 1.77 -20.33 -1.62
CA ASP A 958 2.73 -21.32 -1.13
C ASP A 958 2.58 -21.46 0.39
N CYS A 959 2.34 -22.67 0.86
CA CYS A 959 1.89 -22.93 2.22
C CYS A 959 2.66 -24.13 2.80
N PRO A 960 3.85 -23.92 3.40
CA PRO A 960 4.65 -24.99 3.98
C PRO A 960 3.93 -25.78 5.08
N HIS A 961 2.99 -25.17 5.79
CA HIS A 961 2.29 -25.79 6.92
C HIS A 961 1.02 -26.57 6.54
N ARG A 962 0.51 -26.48 5.30
CA ARG A 962 -0.80 -27.07 4.94
C ARG A 962 -0.86 -28.58 5.16
N GLY A 963 0.23 -29.29 4.85
CA GLY A 963 0.34 -30.74 5.02
C GLY A 963 1.14 -31.15 6.25
N LEU A 964 1.46 -30.22 7.15
CA LEU A 964 2.29 -30.50 8.32
C LEU A 964 1.48 -31.29 9.34
N ASP A 965 1.95 -32.49 9.67
CA ASP A 965 1.53 -33.17 10.89
C ASP A 965 2.36 -32.62 12.07
N LEU A 966 1.67 -32.14 13.10
CA LEU A 966 2.32 -31.59 14.28
C LEU A 966 3.12 -32.65 15.05
N GLN A 967 2.78 -33.94 14.93
CA GLN A 967 3.52 -35.01 15.59
C GLN A 967 4.93 -35.21 15.01
N GLU A 968 5.14 -34.89 13.73
CA GLU A 968 6.46 -35.03 13.09
C GLU A 968 7.51 -34.09 13.70
N ILE A 969 7.08 -32.89 14.09
CA ILE A 969 7.91 -31.85 14.72
C ILE A 969 7.75 -31.80 16.24
N ALA A 970 6.86 -32.62 16.81
CA ALA A 970 6.62 -32.65 18.24
C ALA A 970 7.84 -33.20 18.98
N VAL A 971 8.13 -32.60 20.13
CA VAL A 971 9.11 -33.14 21.07
C VAL A 971 8.35 -33.70 22.25
N ASP A 972 8.45 -35.01 22.47
CA ASP A 972 7.90 -35.65 23.66
C ASP A 972 8.71 -35.22 24.89
N ALA A 973 8.07 -34.58 25.87
CA ALA A 973 8.78 -33.93 26.96
C ALA A 973 9.31 -34.97 27.96
N SER A 974 8.58 -36.06 28.18
CA SER A 974 8.99 -37.20 29.00
C SER A 974 10.22 -37.90 28.40
N THR A 975 10.21 -38.19 27.10
CA THR A 975 11.36 -38.75 26.40
C THR A 975 12.56 -37.79 26.43
N ALA A 976 12.33 -36.48 26.27
CA ALA A 976 13.40 -35.49 26.37
C ALA A 976 14.02 -35.44 27.78
N LEU A 977 13.21 -35.54 28.84
CA LEU A 977 13.69 -35.64 30.22
C LEU A 977 14.52 -36.92 30.43
N ASN A 978 14.03 -38.08 29.97
CA ASN A 978 14.75 -39.34 30.10
C ASN A 978 16.08 -39.32 29.34
N ASN A 979 16.10 -38.79 28.11
CA ASN A 979 17.32 -38.62 27.33
C ASN A 979 18.33 -37.68 28.03
N LEU A 980 17.85 -36.65 28.74
CA LEU A 980 18.68 -35.73 29.51
C LEU A 980 19.28 -36.42 30.76
N ILE A 981 18.49 -37.24 31.45
CA ILE A 981 18.94 -38.03 32.62
C ILE A 981 19.99 -39.06 32.19
N ASP A 982 19.73 -39.82 31.12
CA ASP A 982 20.69 -40.77 30.55
C ASP A 982 21.97 -40.06 30.10
N TRP A 983 21.86 -38.90 29.44
CA TRP A 983 23.04 -38.13 29.04
C TRP A 983 23.87 -37.67 30.24
N ARG A 984 23.23 -37.21 31.31
CA ARG A 984 23.88 -36.87 32.59
C ARG A 984 24.61 -38.06 33.19
N GLU A 985 23.99 -39.24 33.20
CA GLU A 985 24.59 -40.46 33.74
C GLU A 985 25.80 -40.90 32.95
N ARG A 986 25.71 -40.89 31.62
CA ARG A 986 26.85 -41.14 30.73
C ARG A 986 28.00 -40.17 30.96
N LEU A 987 27.72 -38.89 31.24
CA LEU A 987 28.72 -37.88 31.60
C LEU A 987 29.38 -38.12 32.97
N ASN A 988 28.69 -38.80 33.89
CA ASN A 988 29.23 -39.14 35.21
C ASN A 988 29.97 -40.48 35.23
N SER A 989 29.64 -41.40 34.31
CA SER A 989 30.30 -42.70 34.20
C SER A 989 31.76 -42.57 33.72
N ARG A 990 32.71 -43.21 34.43
CA ARG A 990 34.15 -43.19 34.10
C ARG A 990 34.55 -44.11 32.92
N ILE A 991 33.62 -44.86 32.34
CA ILE A 991 33.89 -45.81 31.26
C ILE A 991 33.79 -45.06 29.93
N GLY A 992 34.91 -44.47 29.53
CA GLY A 992 35.05 -43.78 28.25
C GLY A 992 34.87 -44.74 27.09
N ALA A 993 33.77 -44.60 26.36
CA ALA A 993 33.71 -45.04 24.98
C ALA A 993 34.59 -44.07 24.15
N GLY A 994 35.85 -44.46 23.91
CA GLY A 994 36.66 -43.97 22.79
C GLY A 994 36.84 -42.45 22.65
N GLY A 995 37.20 -41.73 23.72
CA GLY A 995 37.71 -40.35 23.62
C GLY A 995 36.72 -39.25 23.19
N THR A 996 35.46 -39.58 22.91
CA THR A 996 34.41 -38.60 22.55
C THR A 996 33.46 -38.36 23.72
N SER A 997 33.24 -37.09 24.09
CA SER A 997 32.26 -36.73 25.11
C SER A 997 30.86 -37.28 24.76
N PRO A 998 30.11 -37.84 25.74
CA PRO A 998 28.74 -38.30 25.52
C PRO A 998 27.87 -37.20 24.93
N LYS A 999 27.03 -37.53 23.94
CA LYS A 999 26.07 -36.60 23.31
C LYS A 999 24.63 -36.93 23.70
N LEU A 1000 23.78 -35.90 23.73
CA LEU A 1000 22.34 -36.03 23.93
C LEU A 1000 21.69 -36.88 22.83
N ALA A 1001 20.84 -37.83 23.21
CA ALA A 1001 20.16 -38.70 22.25
C ALA A 1001 19.13 -37.93 21.40
N THR A 1002 19.01 -38.33 20.12
CA THR A 1002 18.04 -37.76 19.17
C THR A 1002 16.61 -38.20 19.51
N ARG A 1003 15.60 -37.47 19.02
CA ARG A 1003 14.18 -37.86 19.22
C ARG A 1003 13.79 -39.15 18.50
N TYR A 1004 14.48 -39.45 17.40
CA TYR A 1004 14.35 -40.73 16.72
C TYR A 1004 15.08 -41.79 17.55
N ARG A 1005 14.33 -42.79 18.06
CA ARG A 1005 14.97 -44.03 18.52
C ARG A 1005 15.76 -44.57 17.34
N LYS A 1006 17.07 -44.79 17.51
CA LYS A 1006 17.78 -45.69 16.60
C LYS A 1006 17.02 -47.01 16.70
N LYS A 1007 16.25 -47.38 15.66
CA LYS A 1007 16.00 -48.80 15.44
C LYS A 1007 17.38 -49.42 15.50
N SER A 1008 17.62 -50.29 16.48
CA SER A 1008 18.80 -51.14 16.41
C SER A 1008 18.74 -51.72 15.00
N THR A 1009 19.76 -51.45 14.20
CA THR A 1009 19.93 -52.21 12.98
C THR A 1009 20.09 -53.62 13.50
N ILE A 1010 19.01 -54.40 13.49
CA ILE A 1010 19.10 -55.84 13.53
C ILE A 1010 20.00 -56.10 12.34
N THR A 1011 21.29 -56.29 12.63
CA THR A 1011 22.21 -56.83 11.65
C THR A 1011 21.59 -58.20 11.46
N GLN A 1012 20.79 -58.37 10.39
CA GLN A 1012 20.38 -59.69 9.98
C GLN A 1012 21.71 -60.40 9.74
N LYS A 1013 22.17 -61.14 10.76
CA LYS A 1013 23.22 -62.12 10.60
C LYS A 1013 22.65 -63.07 9.57
N VAL A 1014 23.13 -62.96 8.34
CA VAL A 1014 22.82 -63.93 7.31
C VAL A 1014 23.57 -65.18 7.72
N TYR A 1015 22.87 -66.11 8.33
CA TYR A 1015 23.39 -67.43 8.66
C TYR A 1015 23.55 -68.19 7.35
N SER A 1016 24.75 -68.74 7.12
CA SER A 1016 25.10 -69.35 5.85
C SER A 1016 24.61 -70.79 5.73
N THR A 1017 24.27 -71.41 6.86
CA THR A 1017 23.74 -72.77 6.97
C THR A 1017 22.61 -72.84 8.01
N GLU A 1018 21.75 -73.85 7.85
CA GLU A 1018 20.61 -74.10 8.75
C GLU A 1018 21.07 -74.39 10.19
N GLU A 1019 22.24 -75.04 10.35
CA GLU A 1019 22.83 -75.36 11.66
C GLU A 1019 23.28 -74.11 12.43
N GLU A 1020 23.80 -73.07 11.77
CA GLU A 1020 24.18 -71.82 12.41
C GLU A 1020 22.96 -71.05 12.95
N LEU A 1021 21.83 -71.16 12.25
CA LEU A 1021 20.55 -70.57 12.67
C LEU A 1021 20.01 -71.28 13.92
N TYR A 1022 20.03 -72.62 13.95
CA TYR A 1022 19.58 -73.40 15.10
C TYR A 1022 20.45 -73.19 16.33
N HIS A 1023 21.77 -73.05 16.17
CA HIS A 1023 22.68 -72.78 17.29
C HIS A 1023 22.49 -71.37 17.88
N ALA A 1024 22.19 -70.38 17.02
CA ALA A 1024 21.91 -69.01 17.47
C ALA A 1024 20.57 -68.91 18.23
N LEU A 1025 19.53 -69.57 17.71
CA LEU A 1025 18.21 -69.65 18.38
C LEU A 1025 18.30 -70.35 19.74
N ALA A 1026 19.08 -71.43 19.84
CA ALA A 1026 19.27 -72.15 21.09
C ALA A 1026 19.98 -71.29 22.16
N GLN A 1027 20.94 -70.44 21.78
CA GLN A 1027 21.58 -69.50 22.71
C GLN A 1027 20.65 -68.38 23.18
N GLU A 1028 19.76 -67.89 22.31
CA GLU A 1028 18.82 -66.83 22.61
C GLU A 1028 17.73 -67.29 23.60
N THR A 1029 17.28 -68.54 23.49
CA THR A 1029 16.31 -69.14 24.43
C THR A 1029 16.88 -69.51 25.80
N VAL A 1030 18.20 -69.62 25.94
CA VAL A 1030 18.84 -70.06 27.21
C VAL A 1030 19.33 -68.88 28.06
N PHE A 1031 19.45 -67.67 27.50
CA PHE A 1031 19.99 -66.49 28.20
C PHE A 1031 19.13 -65.22 28.10
N GLY A 1032 17.87 -65.32 27.67
CA GLY A 1032 16.94 -64.18 27.64
C GLY A 1032 16.33 -63.93 29.02
N ASP A 1033 16.86 -62.96 29.77
CA ASP A 1033 16.20 -62.39 30.94
C ASP A 1033 14.84 -61.77 30.55
N GLU A 1034 13.88 -61.96 31.45
CA GLU A 1034 12.49 -61.56 31.37
C GLU A 1034 12.32 -60.04 31.26
N ASP A 1035 11.54 -59.58 30.27
CA ASP A 1035 10.75 -58.36 30.44
C ASP A 1035 9.49 -58.40 29.56
N TYR A 1036 8.35 -58.63 30.22
CA TYR A 1036 7.01 -58.62 29.63
C TYR A 1036 6.42 -57.20 29.71
N ASN A 1037 6.19 -56.57 28.56
CA ASN A 1037 4.90 -55.93 28.25
C ASN A 1037 4.87 -55.43 26.81
N THR A 1038 4.05 -56.05 25.96
CA THR A 1038 3.63 -55.46 24.69
C THR A 1038 2.17 -55.85 24.43
N ASP A 1039 1.34 -54.81 24.32
CA ASP A 1039 -0.07 -54.90 23.93
C ASP A 1039 -0.22 -55.67 22.61
N TYR A 1040 -0.94 -56.79 22.68
CA TYR A 1040 -1.44 -57.51 21.52
C TYR A 1040 -2.81 -56.93 21.14
N SER A 1041 -2.88 -56.09 20.11
CA SER A 1041 -4.17 -55.62 19.58
C SER A 1041 -4.34 -55.67 18.06
N ASP A 1042 -3.33 -56.07 17.28
CA ASP A 1042 -3.40 -56.00 15.80
C ASP A 1042 -3.34 -57.35 15.08
N LEU A 1043 -3.71 -58.46 15.74
CA LEU A 1043 -3.58 -59.80 15.16
C LEU A 1043 -4.91 -60.58 15.09
N PHE A 1044 -6.01 -59.91 14.77
CA PHE A 1044 -7.21 -60.57 14.25
C PHE A 1044 -7.89 -59.67 13.20
N VAL A 1045 -7.53 -59.86 11.94
CA VAL A 1045 -8.39 -59.50 10.80
C VAL A 1045 -9.08 -60.79 10.39
N ASP A 1046 -10.32 -60.96 10.82
CA ASP A 1046 -11.21 -62.01 10.33
C ASP A 1046 -11.86 -61.55 9.02
N ASP A 1047 -11.48 -62.21 7.94
CA ASP A 1047 -12.39 -62.50 6.83
C ASP A 1047 -13.37 -63.58 7.32
N VAL A 1048 -14.68 -63.31 7.28
CA VAL A 1048 -15.75 -64.16 6.68
C VAL A 1048 -17.15 -63.58 7.03
N SER A 1049 -17.92 -63.38 5.96
CA SER A 1049 -19.36 -63.09 5.79
C SER A 1049 -19.79 -61.64 5.54
#